data_AF-A0A3A0E026-F1
#
_entry.id   AF-A0A3A0E026-F1
#
_cell.length_a   1.000
_cell.length_b   1.000
_cell.length_c   1.000
_cell.angle_alpha   90.00
_cell.angle_beta   90.00
_cell.angle_gamma   90.00
#
_symmetry.space_group_name_H-M   'P 1'
#
loop_
_entity.id
_entity.type
_entity.pdbx_description
1 polymer ?
#
loop_
_entity_poly.entity_id
_entity_poly.type
_entity_poly.pdbx_seq_one_letter_code
_entity_poly.pdbx_strand_id
1 'polypeptide(L)'
;MKRPSRQIIIGVSVRPSDRLPLLEFSQDTLDMLSTIGRGLLVASLFAASAVFVRAAEPDATATTLENIAAIESALARASENREQIQKALDSAPGEQQPGMRFLVEHMPGRDLKELSAEFLLENVKLAHAARDAAPWKDKLPEDVFFNDVLPYANINERRDNWRKDFYERFAPLVKDAKTPGEAAALLNQKIFPLLKVRYSTQRRRADQAPYESIESGLASCTGLSVLLIDACRAVGVPARFVGTPLWSDKSGNHSWVEVWDDGWHFTGAAEPDGTKLDSAWFIGRASTADREHPLHAIYAVSYRRTPQKFPLVWDRDIDYVHAVNVTDRYLNRAAKAPEGSQRVMFRLLDRRGGERQRAKLKLFDAEGKLVFEGTTNDERFDANDHATAILKTGEKYAAEIEVGSASWKEGFRAGDVKNGPITWIVAERPAKPEEPPGVATETIAALQKYLATPAAERPKLDEQPFYKKPLTCEEAAVAADLLCKDRAARIRADRAAEMKARELAHGGKKMPFFYKAFGDKPAKGRSLFISMHGGGGAPKRVNDSQWENQKRLYEPKEGVYCAPRAPTDTWNLWHEGHIDPLFDRLIENFVAFEDVDPDRVYIMGYSAGGDGVFQLAPRMADRFAAAAMMAGHPNETSPLGLRNLPFAIHVGALDAAYNRNKVAAEWGNKLDELHKADPEGYPHLVKLHEGKGHWMDRQDAEALAWMADFRRNLLPKKIVWKQDDVVGSRFYWLAVDPSKVPSRAEVVATLDGQTIDIAKCDVPALTIRLCDPMCMLDEPIAIKSQGETLFSGRVERTVATIAKTLAERGDPKAVFSAEVEVQMPQRK
;
A
#
# COMPACT_ATOMS: atom_id res chain seq x y z
N MET A 1 -3.17 76.61 -13.00
CA MET A 1 -2.78 77.63 -12.00
C MET A 1 -2.28 76.95 -10.73
N LYS A 2 -1.26 77.55 -10.10
CA LYS A 2 -0.83 77.56 -8.67
C LYS A 2 -1.36 76.53 -7.64
N ARG A 3 -0.39 75.82 -7.04
CA ARG A 3 -0.29 75.26 -5.66
C ARG A 3 0.10 76.37 -4.64
N PRO A 4 0.42 76.15 -3.32
CA PRO A 4 0.62 74.92 -2.49
C PRO A 4 -0.39 74.85 -1.30
N SER A 5 -0.25 74.22 -0.13
CA SER A 5 0.80 73.48 0.67
C SER A 5 0.05 72.68 1.79
N ARG A 6 0.56 71.76 2.63
CA ARG A 6 1.80 70.97 2.97
C ARG A 6 1.27 69.58 3.46
N GLN A 7 1.95 68.43 3.55
CA GLN A 7 3.35 67.99 3.73
C GLN A 7 3.86 67.85 5.20
N ILE A 8 3.94 66.59 5.67
CA ILE A 8 5.01 66.02 6.53
C ILE A 8 5.33 64.61 5.98
N ILE A 9 6.59 64.17 6.06
CA ILE A 9 7.10 62.88 5.56
C ILE A 9 8.15 62.35 6.57
N ILE A 10 8.13 61.05 6.88
CA ILE A 10 9.32 60.29 7.29
C ILE A 10 9.24 58.88 6.65
N GLY A 11 10.37 58.38 6.16
CA GLY A 11 10.56 56.99 5.71
C GLY A 11 12.05 56.68 5.61
N VAL A 12 12.46 55.42 5.80
CA VAL A 12 13.87 54.98 5.80
C VAL A 12 14.01 53.64 5.05
N SER A 13 15.17 53.42 4.42
CA SER A 13 15.46 52.31 3.50
C SER A 13 16.18 51.11 4.17
N VAL A 14 16.64 50.14 3.36
CA VAL A 14 16.91 48.75 3.77
C VAL A 14 18.38 48.31 3.56
N ARG A 15 19.07 47.96 4.67
CA ARG A 15 20.24 47.03 4.77
C ARG A 15 21.55 47.46 4.03
N PRO A 16 22.72 46.78 4.20
CA PRO A 16 23.00 45.48 4.88
C PRO A 16 24.22 45.47 5.86
N SER A 17 24.63 44.23 6.23
CA SER A 17 25.96 43.74 6.67
C SER A 17 26.15 43.18 8.12
N ASP A 18 26.65 41.93 8.13
CA ASP A 18 27.53 41.18 9.04
C ASP A 18 27.43 41.12 10.59
N ARG A 19 27.19 39.87 11.04
CA ARG A 19 27.96 39.02 12.00
C ARG A 19 28.01 39.29 13.52
N LEU A 20 28.06 38.16 14.23
CA LEU A 20 28.28 37.96 15.68
C LEU A 20 29.78 37.98 16.04
N PRO A 21 30.10 38.29 17.30
CA PRO A 21 30.85 37.40 18.19
C PRO A 21 29.98 37.02 19.42
N LEU A 22 30.02 35.82 20.00
CA LEU A 22 31.15 35.14 20.68
C LEU A 22 31.74 35.95 21.86
N LEU A 23 31.60 35.39 23.06
CA LEU A 23 32.30 35.80 24.28
C LEU A 23 33.00 34.57 24.84
N GLU A 24 34.33 34.61 24.87
CA GLU A 24 35.17 33.58 25.49
C GLU A 24 35.53 33.95 26.94
N PHE A 25 36.07 32.97 27.68
CA PHE A 25 36.47 33.12 29.07
C PHE A 25 37.72 33.98 29.23
N SER A 26 37.74 34.84 30.25
CA SER A 26 38.98 35.39 30.82
C SER A 26 39.49 34.48 31.94
N GLN A 27 40.73 34.01 31.83
CA GLN A 27 41.45 33.45 32.98
C GLN A 27 41.90 34.60 33.89
N ASP A 28 41.44 34.66 35.14
CA ASP A 28 42.13 35.36 36.23
C ASP A 28 41.50 35.06 37.60
N THR A 29 41.95 33.97 38.23
CA THR A 29 42.21 33.83 39.69
C THR A 29 42.70 32.41 39.96
N LEU A 30 44.02 32.23 39.95
CA LEU A 30 44.69 31.00 40.36
C LEU A 30 45.77 31.39 41.38
N ASP A 31 45.46 31.21 42.67
CA ASP A 31 46.40 30.77 43.73
C ASP A 31 45.83 31.03 45.15
N MET A 32 45.62 29.97 45.91
CA MET A 32 46.17 29.87 47.26
C MET A 32 46.30 28.41 47.72
N LEU A 33 47.51 28.06 48.19
CA LEU A 33 47.88 26.77 48.79
C LEU A 33 47.24 26.67 50.20
N SER A 34 47.08 25.54 50.92
CA SER A 34 47.68 24.18 50.93
C SER A 34 46.70 23.21 51.69
N THR A 35 46.96 21.96 52.13
CA THR A 35 48.19 21.13 52.29
C THR A 35 47.90 19.60 52.39
N ILE A 36 48.97 18.79 52.36
CA ILE A 36 49.21 17.39 52.80
C ILE A 36 48.01 16.43 53.09
N GLY A 37 48.09 15.21 52.51
CA GLY A 37 47.42 14.00 53.06
C GLY A 37 47.57 12.73 52.20
N ARG A 38 48.46 11.79 52.58
CA ARG A 38 48.60 10.45 51.95
C ARG A 38 48.01 9.36 52.85
N GLY A 39 47.39 8.32 52.28
CA GLY A 39 46.96 7.09 52.98
C GLY A 39 46.61 5.98 51.99
N LEU A 40 46.75 4.70 52.38
CA LEU A 40 46.69 3.55 51.46
C LEU A 40 46.03 2.29 52.08
N LEU A 41 45.37 1.50 51.23
CA LEU A 41 45.10 0.05 51.33
C LEU A 41 44.16 -0.53 52.44
N VAL A 42 43.02 -1.07 51.97
CA VAL A 42 42.45 -2.42 52.21
C VAL A 42 42.63 -3.12 53.58
N ALA A 43 41.51 -3.42 54.28
CA ALA A 43 41.19 -4.77 54.79
C ALA A 43 39.76 -4.92 55.37
N SER A 44 39.25 -6.16 55.31
CA SER A 44 37.95 -6.75 55.65
C SER A 44 37.25 -6.45 56.99
N LEU A 45 35.91 -6.46 56.94
CA LEU A 45 34.88 -6.85 57.94
C LEU A 45 35.20 -6.81 59.46
N PHE A 46 34.33 -6.12 60.21
CA PHE A 46 33.29 -6.77 61.06
C PHE A 46 32.13 -5.78 61.32
N ALA A 47 30.95 -6.26 61.73
CA ALA A 47 29.70 -5.48 61.75
C ALA A 47 29.05 -5.36 63.14
N ALA A 48 28.43 -4.20 63.43
CA ALA A 48 27.31 -4.04 64.35
C ALA A 48 26.60 -2.68 64.16
N SER A 49 25.30 -2.63 64.52
CA SER A 49 24.50 -1.42 64.82
C SER A 49 24.29 -0.38 63.71
N ALA A 50 23.13 -0.45 63.04
CA ALA A 50 22.67 0.55 62.07
C ALA A 50 21.83 1.67 62.71
N VAL A 51 21.89 2.87 62.13
CA VAL A 51 20.87 3.92 62.30
C VAL A 51 20.35 4.28 60.91
N PHE A 52 19.04 4.12 60.70
CA PHE A 52 18.41 4.44 59.42
C PHE A 52 18.25 5.95 59.25
N VAL A 53 18.86 6.52 58.21
CA VAL A 53 18.39 7.79 57.64
C VAL A 53 17.17 7.48 56.78
N ARG A 54 15.99 7.79 57.29
CA ARG A 54 14.71 7.62 56.57
C ARG A 54 14.63 8.67 55.45
N ALA A 55 14.56 8.23 54.20
CA ALA A 55 14.20 9.11 53.09
C ALA A 55 12.77 9.63 53.30
N ALA A 56 12.53 10.91 53.01
CA ALA A 56 11.19 11.49 53.12
C ALA A 56 10.27 10.93 52.03
N GLU A 57 9.03 10.64 52.42
CA GLU A 57 7.95 10.31 51.48
C GLU A 57 7.52 11.58 50.72
N PRO A 58 7.12 11.49 49.44
CA PRO A 58 6.69 12.65 48.66
C PRO A 58 5.36 13.22 49.19
N ASP A 59 5.22 14.54 49.14
CA ASP A 59 4.06 15.24 49.70
C ASP A 59 2.77 14.95 48.89
N ALA A 60 1.79 14.32 49.55
CA ALA A 60 0.51 13.95 48.96
C ALA A 60 -0.31 15.16 48.46
N THR A 61 -0.09 16.36 49.02
CA THR A 61 -0.80 17.57 48.61
C THR A 61 -0.31 18.11 47.26
N ALA A 62 1.00 18.05 47.00
CA ALA A 62 1.60 18.41 45.71
C ALA A 62 1.08 17.49 44.60
N THR A 63 1.19 16.17 44.81
CA THR A 63 0.68 15.13 43.88
C THR A 63 -0.80 15.31 43.55
N THR A 64 -1.62 15.76 44.53
CA THR A 64 -3.05 16.01 44.31
C THR A 64 -3.29 17.22 43.42
N LEU A 65 -2.52 18.31 43.57
CA LEU A 65 -2.66 19.52 42.76
C LEU A 65 -2.19 19.32 41.31
N GLU A 66 -1.08 18.59 41.12
CA GLU A 66 -0.57 18.26 39.78
C GLU A 66 -1.58 17.42 38.98
N ASN A 67 -2.19 16.41 39.61
CA ASN A 67 -3.24 15.59 39.01
C ASN A 67 -4.47 16.41 38.59
N ILE A 68 -4.88 17.41 39.38
CA ILE A 68 -6.00 18.32 39.01
C ILE A 68 -5.64 19.17 37.78
N ALA A 69 -4.43 19.74 37.75
CA ALA A 69 -3.98 20.55 36.62
C ALA A 69 -3.86 19.75 35.32
N ALA A 70 -3.43 18.48 35.40
CA ALA A 70 -3.31 17.59 34.24
C ALA A 70 -4.68 17.21 33.64
N ILE A 71 -5.70 16.98 34.49
CA ILE A 71 -7.08 16.72 34.06
C ILE A 71 -7.73 17.96 33.46
N GLU A 72 -7.59 19.15 34.04
CA GLU A 72 -8.10 20.39 33.41
C GLU A 72 -7.41 20.68 32.08
N SER A 73 -6.12 20.39 31.94
CA SER A 73 -5.40 20.45 30.66
C SER A 73 -5.95 19.45 29.63
N ALA A 74 -6.48 18.29 30.03
CA ALA A 74 -7.19 17.38 29.14
C ALA A 74 -8.57 17.90 28.74
N LEU A 75 -9.37 18.36 29.71
CA LEU A 75 -10.70 18.91 29.49
C LEU A 75 -10.67 20.18 28.63
N ALA A 76 -9.63 21.00 28.72
CA ALA A 76 -9.42 22.13 27.81
C ALA A 76 -9.09 21.69 26.37
N ARG A 77 -8.27 20.63 26.19
CA ARG A 77 -7.91 20.09 24.86
C ARG A 77 -9.06 19.34 24.17
N ALA A 78 -10.03 18.85 24.94
CA ALA A 78 -11.27 18.24 24.42
C ALA A 78 -12.17 19.23 23.66
N SER A 79 -12.03 20.54 23.91
CA SER A 79 -12.78 21.59 23.20
C SER A 79 -14.30 21.34 23.27
N GLU A 80 -14.99 21.22 22.14
CA GLU A 80 -16.44 20.97 22.06
C GLU A 80 -16.87 19.65 22.73
N ASN A 81 -15.98 18.67 22.83
CA ASN A 81 -16.27 17.37 23.45
C ASN A 81 -16.03 17.34 24.99
N ARG A 82 -15.73 18.49 25.62
CA ARG A 82 -15.42 18.56 27.07
C ARG A 82 -16.51 17.91 27.94
N GLU A 83 -17.78 18.01 27.57
CA GLU A 83 -18.89 17.39 28.33
C GLU A 83 -18.84 15.85 28.34
N GLN A 84 -18.42 15.20 27.25
CA GLN A 84 -18.28 13.74 27.22
C GLN A 84 -17.12 13.28 28.11
N ILE A 85 -15.99 13.98 28.06
CA ILE A 85 -14.82 13.67 28.87
C ILE A 85 -15.10 13.92 30.36
N GLN A 86 -15.80 15.02 30.71
CA GLN A 86 -16.27 15.29 32.07
C GLN A 86 -17.25 14.21 32.55
N LYS A 87 -18.25 13.86 31.73
CA LYS A 87 -19.22 12.79 32.06
C LYS A 87 -18.54 11.44 32.27
N ALA A 88 -17.48 11.11 31.52
CA ALA A 88 -16.69 9.90 31.71
C ALA A 88 -15.98 9.90 33.08
N LEU A 89 -15.33 11.02 33.44
CA LEU A 89 -14.71 11.22 34.75
C LEU A 89 -15.74 11.10 35.90
N ASP A 90 -16.88 11.76 35.78
CA ASP A 90 -17.88 11.83 36.87
C ASP A 90 -18.65 10.52 37.06
N SER A 91 -18.87 9.76 35.98
CA SER A 91 -19.68 8.52 35.99
C SER A 91 -18.87 7.26 36.28
N ALA A 92 -17.54 7.34 36.36
CA ALA A 92 -16.69 6.17 36.63
C ALA A 92 -16.87 5.69 38.09
N PRO A 93 -17.13 4.38 38.34
CA PRO A 93 -17.20 3.80 39.68
C PRO A 93 -15.95 4.09 40.52
N GLY A 94 -16.07 4.13 41.85
CA GLY A 94 -14.98 4.55 42.75
C GLY A 94 -13.65 3.81 42.56
N GLU A 95 -13.70 2.49 42.35
CA GLU A 95 -12.52 1.64 42.09
C GLU A 95 -11.92 1.83 40.68
N GLN A 96 -12.69 2.45 39.76
CA GLN A 96 -12.35 2.69 38.37
C GLN A 96 -11.95 4.16 38.09
N GLN A 97 -12.23 5.07 39.04
CA GLN A 97 -11.85 6.48 39.01
C GLN A 97 -10.36 6.72 38.68
N PRO A 98 -9.38 6.03 39.31
CA PRO A 98 -7.97 6.27 39.02
C PRO A 98 -7.61 5.90 37.58
N GLY A 99 -8.15 4.79 37.07
CA GLY A 99 -7.95 4.36 35.69
C GLY A 99 -8.59 5.31 34.67
N MET A 100 -9.81 5.77 34.92
CA MET A 100 -10.48 6.77 34.05
C MET A 100 -9.67 8.08 34.00
N ARG A 101 -9.18 8.55 35.15
CA ARG A 101 -8.32 9.74 35.23
C ARG A 101 -7.02 9.55 34.43
N PHE A 102 -6.32 8.42 34.61
CA PHE A 102 -5.13 8.09 33.82
C PHE A 102 -5.41 8.09 32.31
N LEU A 103 -6.53 7.52 31.87
CA LEU A 103 -6.89 7.53 30.45
C LEU A 103 -7.08 8.96 29.92
N VAL A 104 -7.86 9.79 30.63
CA VAL A 104 -8.16 11.17 30.24
C VAL A 104 -6.92 12.07 30.29
N GLU A 105 -6.07 11.90 31.30
CA GLU A 105 -4.81 12.63 31.43
C GLU A 105 -3.94 12.45 30.19
N HIS A 106 -3.73 11.19 29.78
CA HIS A 106 -2.71 10.82 28.79
C HIS A 106 -3.20 10.67 27.34
N MET A 107 -4.50 10.42 27.10
CA MET A 107 -5.04 10.24 25.74
C MET A 107 -4.68 11.38 24.74
N PRO A 108 -4.53 11.07 23.44
CA PRO A 108 -4.12 12.06 22.45
C PRO A 108 -5.24 13.07 22.14
N GLY A 109 -4.85 14.21 21.56
CA GLY A 109 -5.77 15.34 21.31
C GLY A 109 -6.91 15.08 20.31
N ARG A 110 -6.85 13.98 19.54
CA ARG A 110 -7.95 13.49 18.68
C ARG A 110 -9.00 12.74 19.50
N ASP A 111 -8.55 11.79 20.33
CA ASP A 111 -9.43 10.95 21.15
C ASP A 111 -10.23 11.81 22.16
N LEU A 112 -9.61 12.85 22.74
CA LEU A 112 -10.28 13.85 23.59
C LEU A 112 -11.43 14.58 22.88
N LYS A 113 -11.40 14.70 21.56
CA LYS A 113 -12.38 15.43 20.75
C LYS A 113 -13.41 14.52 20.08
N GLU A 114 -13.12 13.23 19.98
CA GLU A 114 -13.89 12.26 19.17
C GLU A 114 -14.62 11.21 20.03
N LEU A 115 -14.09 10.84 21.21
CA LEU A 115 -14.64 9.74 22.01
C LEU A 115 -15.79 10.16 22.94
N SER A 116 -16.84 9.33 22.99
CA SER A 116 -17.98 9.50 23.88
C SER A 116 -17.70 9.00 25.30
N ALA A 117 -18.48 9.49 26.28
CA ALA A 117 -18.41 8.98 27.64
C ALA A 117 -18.70 7.48 27.72
N GLU A 118 -19.63 7.00 26.89
CA GLU A 118 -20.06 5.59 26.82
C GLU A 118 -18.92 4.66 26.38
N PHE A 119 -18.19 5.02 25.33
CA PHE A 119 -17.02 4.27 24.84
C PHE A 119 -15.94 4.12 25.92
N LEU A 120 -15.66 5.21 26.65
CA LEU A 120 -14.65 5.22 27.71
C LEU A 120 -15.12 4.40 28.93
N LEU A 121 -16.37 4.57 29.37
CA LEU A 121 -16.94 3.84 30.51
C LEU A 121 -17.05 2.34 30.24
N GLU A 122 -17.45 1.92 29.03
CA GLU A 122 -17.47 0.49 28.67
C GLU A 122 -16.07 -0.11 28.64
N ASN A 123 -15.09 0.57 28.03
CA ASN A 123 -13.71 0.07 27.97
C ASN A 123 -13.07 -0.06 29.37
N VAL A 124 -13.24 0.94 30.24
CA VAL A 124 -12.73 0.92 31.62
C VAL A 124 -13.40 -0.22 32.41
N LYS A 125 -14.74 -0.33 32.34
CA LYS A 125 -15.51 -1.39 33.01
C LYS A 125 -15.05 -2.79 32.58
N LEU A 126 -14.87 -3.01 31.28
CA LEU A 126 -14.44 -4.30 30.72
C LEU A 126 -12.97 -4.61 31.06
N ALA A 127 -12.09 -3.62 31.07
CA ALA A 127 -10.69 -3.81 31.48
C ALA A 127 -10.57 -4.22 32.96
N HIS A 128 -11.33 -3.58 33.85
CA HIS A 128 -11.42 -4.00 35.25
C HIS A 128 -12.01 -5.41 35.39
N ALA A 129 -13.15 -5.71 34.74
CA ALA A 129 -13.75 -7.05 34.79
C ALA A 129 -12.78 -8.15 34.29
N ALA A 130 -11.99 -7.87 33.25
CA ALA A 130 -10.97 -8.78 32.75
C ALA A 130 -9.79 -8.96 33.74
N ARG A 131 -9.35 -7.89 34.43
CA ARG A 131 -8.40 -7.98 35.54
C ARG A 131 -8.96 -8.82 36.68
N ASP A 132 -10.20 -8.57 37.12
CA ASP A 132 -10.79 -9.20 38.30
C ASP A 132 -11.03 -10.71 38.14
N ALA A 133 -11.21 -11.16 36.89
CA ALA A 133 -11.31 -12.56 36.50
C ALA A 133 -9.94 -13.25 36.26
N ALA A 134 -8.85 -12.50 36.12
CA ALA A 134 -7.55 -13.05 35.77
C ALA A 134 -6.84 -13.75 36.95
N PRO A 135 -6.26 -14.96 36.77
CA PRO A 135 -5.53 -15.69 37.82
C PRO A 135 -4.31 -14.95 38.40
N TRP A 136 -3.80 -13.93 37.72
CA TRP A 136 -2.61 -13.16 38.10
C TRP A 136 -2.92 -11.76 38.66
N LYS A 137 -4.19 -11.41 38.89
CA LYS A 137 -4.61 -10.05 39.23
C LYS A 137 -3.93 -9.45 40.46
N ASP A 138 -3.64 -10.27 41.46
CA ASP A 138 -3.01 -9.87 42.72
C ASP A 138 -1.48 -9.70 42.57
N LYS A 139 -0.91 -10.14 41.44
CA LYS A 139 0.49 -9.93 41.04
C LYS A 139 0.65 -8.80 40.02
N LEU A 140 -0.44 -8.30 39.43
CA LEU A 140 -0.41 -7.27 38.40
C LEU A 140 -0.29 -5.87 39.04
N PRO A 141 0.83 -5.15 38.89
CA PRO A 141 0.97 -3.80 39.43
C PRO A 141 0.00 -2.83 38.75
N GLU A 142 -0.43 -1.80 39.49
CA GLU A 142 -1.49 -0.91 39.04
C GLU A 142 -1.07 0.01 37.88
N ASP A 143 0.17 0.49 37.88
CA ASP A 143 0.72 1.30 36.80
C ASP A 143 0.82 0.52 35.48
N VAL A 144 1.10 -0.78 35.56
CA VAL A 144 1.10 -1.72 34.43
C VAL A 144 -0.32 -1.99 33.93
N PHE A 145 -1.28 -2.19 34.84
CA PHE A 145 -2.67 -2.32 34.46
C PHE A 145 -3.17 -1.06 33.72
N PHE A 146 -2.87 0.14 34.24
CA PHE A 146 -3.25 1.40 33.60
C PHE A 146 -2.54 1.65 32.26
N ASN A 147 -1.24 1.37 32.14
CA ASN A 147 -0.49 1.65 30.91
C ASN A 147 -0.62 0.55 29.82
N ASP A 148 -0.85 -0.71 30.19
CA ASP A 148 -0.68 -1.87 29.30
C ASP A 148 -1.86 -2.87 29.27
N VAL A 149 -2.93 -2.67 30.06
CA VAL A 149 -4.21 -3.44 29.95
C VAL A 149 -5.40 -2.53 29.65
N LEU A 150 -5.52 -1.44 30.41
CA LEU A 150 -6.63 -0.49 30.37
C LEU A 150 -6.80 0.27 29.04
N PRO A 151 -5.75 0.62 28.26
CA PRO A 151 -5.93 1.41 27.06
C PRO A 151 -6.72 0.71 25.95
N TYR A 152 -7.65 1.43 25.33
CA TYR A 152 -8.50 0.98 24.22
C TYR A 152 -7.80 0.97 22.85
N ALA A 153 -6.53 1.39 22.78
CA ALA A 153 -5.72 1.48 21.58
C ALA A 153 -4.23 1.36 21.91
N ASN A 154 -3.40 1.25 20.87
CA ASN A 154 -1.96 1.06 20.93
C ASN A 154 -1.20 2.19 20.24
N ILE A 155 -1.66 2.61 19.06
CA ILE A 155 -0.96 3.52 18.16
C ILE A 155 -1.96 4.54 17.57
N ASN A 156 -1.91 4.75 16.25
CA ASN A 156 -2.78 5.66 15.50
C ASN A 156 -3.98 4.95 14.83
N GLU A 157 -4.23 3.68 15.15
CA GLU A 157 -5.25 2.82 14.53
C GLU A 157 -6.69 3.33 14.74
N ARG A 158 -7.64 2.84 13.91
CA ARG A 158 -9.08 3.12 14.07
C ARG A 158 -9.54 2.66 15.47
N ARG A 159 -10.31 3.50 16.17
CA ARG A 159 -10.81 3.21 17.51
C ARG A 159 -12.00 2.24 17.42
N ASP A 160 -11.72 0.95 17.63
CA ASP A 160 -12.71 -0.13 17.52
C ASP A 160 -13.23 -0.56 18.90
N ASN A 161 -14.51 -0.92 18.99
CA ASN A 161 -15.09 -1.58 20.19
C ASN A 161 -14.76 -3.08 20.21
N TRP A 162 -13.46 -3.40 20.26
CA TRP A 162 -12.95 -4.78 20.24
C TRP A 162 -13.10 -5.50 21.58
N ARG A 163 -12.97 -4.80 22.72
CA ARG A 163 -12.73 -5.39 24.04
C ARG A 163 -13.78 -6.41 24.49
N LYS A 164 -15.05 -6.14 24.24
CA LYS A 164 -16.15 -7.05 24.60
C LYS A 164 -16.13 -8.33 23.77
N ASP A 165 -16.17 -8.18 22.44
CA ASP A 165 -16.13 -9.28 21.47
C ASP A 165 -14.89 -10.16 21.66
N PHE A 166 -13.73 -9.56 21.93
CA PHE A 166 -12.48 -10.27 22.14
C PHE A 166 -12.45 -11.00 23.48
N TYR A 167 -13.05 -10.46 24.55
CA TYR A 167 -13.19 -11.19 25.81
C TYR A 167 -14.11 -12.40 25.64
N GLU A 168 -15.28 -12.20 25.01
CA GLU A 168 -16.26 -13.26 24.74
C GLU A 168 -15.69 -14.39 23.86
N ARG A 169 -14.86 -14.06 22.86
CA ARG A 169 -14.18 -15.05 22.00
C ARG A 169 -12.98 -15.73 22.65
N PHE A 170 -12.16 -14.98 23.41
CA PHE A 170 -10.80 -15.43 23.75
C PHE A 170 -10.60 -15.84 25.21
N ALA A 171 -11.41 -15.37 26.17
CA ALA A 171 -11.34 -15.87 27.55
C ALA A 171 -11.50 -17.42 27.64
N PRO A 172 -12.38 -18.08 26.86
CA PRO A 172 -12.45 -19.55 26.82
C PRO A 172 -11.16 -20.23 26.34
N LEU A 173 -10.31 -19.54 25.57
CA LEU A 173 -9.07 -20.08 25.00
C LEU A 173 -7.90 -20.09 26.00
N VAL A 174 -7.97 -19.25 27.04
CA VAL A 174 -6.92 -19.06 28.06
C VAL A 174 -7.37 -19.45 29.48
N LYS A 175 -8.62 -19.89 29.68
CA LYS A 175 -9.21 -20.24 30.99
C LYS A 175 -8.33 -21.10 31.92
N ASP A 176 -7.49 -21.96 31.34
CA ASP A 176 -6.65 -22.92 32.06
C ASP A 176 -5.24 -22.37 32.35
N ALA A 177 -4.83 -21.25 31.74
CA ALA A 177 -3.55 -20.59 32.00
C ALA A 177 -3.46 -20.10 33.46
N LYS A 178 -2.23 -19.93 33.95
CA LYS A 178 -1.91 -19.49 35.31
C LYS A 178 -1.04 -18.24 35.34
N THR A 179 -0.39 -17.89 34.23
CA THR A 179 0.38 -16.65 34.08
C THR A 179 -0.03 -15.85 32.84
N PRO A 180 0.23 -14.52 32.80
CA PRO A 180 0.04 -13.71 31.61
C PRO A 180 0.79 -14.25 30.37
N GLY A 181 1.99 -14.79 30.56
CA GLY A 181 2.82 -15.30 29.46
C GLY A 181 2.27 -16.60 28.86
N GLU A 182 1.78 -17.52 29.69
CA GLU A 182 1.04 -18.70 29.21
C GLU A 182 -0.20 -18.29 28.41
N ALA A 183 -0.97 -17.32 28.93
CA ALA A 183 -2.16 -16.82 28.25
C ALA A 183 -1.81 -16.15 26.91
N ALA A 184 -0.81 -15.27 26.86
CA ALA A 184 -0.35 -14.62 25.63
C ALA A 184 0.12 -15.63 24.58
N ALA A 185 0.90 -16.64 24.98
CA ALA A 185 1.37 -17.67 24.06
C ALA A 185 0.22 -18.54 23.52
N LEU A 186 -0.77 -18.88 24.36
CA LEU A 186 -1.99 -19.58 23.94
C LEU A 186 -2.86 -18.73 23.00
N LEU A 187 -2.92 -17.40 23.18
CA LEU A 187 -3.59 -16.50 22.24
C LEU A 187 -2.86 -16.46 20.89
N ASN A 188 -1.55 -16.25 20.90
CA ASN A 188 -0.71 -16.19 19.69
C ASN A 188 -0.82 -17.47 18.84
N GLN A 189 -0.95 -18.64 19.47
CA GLN A 189 -1.24 -19.92 18.80
C GLN A 189 -2.64 -20.00 18.16
N LYS A 190 -3.66 -19.39 18.78
CA LYS A 190 -5.08 -19.71 18.50
C LYS A 190 -5.83 -18.61 17.74
N ILE A 191 -5.56 -17.33 17.98
CA ILE A 191 -6.42 -16.25 17.44
C ILE A 191 -6.28 -16.08 15.94
N PHE A 192 -5.07 -16.18 15.37
CA PHE A 192 -4.85 -15.93 13.94
C PHE A 192 -5.52 -17.00 13.04
N PRO A 193 -5.40 -18.32 13.33
CA PRO A 193 -6.19 -19.33 12.63
C PRO A 193 -7.70 -19.18 12.82
N LEU A 194 -8.16 -18.84 14.04
CA LEU A 194 -9.58 -18.67 14.38
C LEU A 194 -10.23 -17.49 13.63
N LEU A 195 -9.52 -16.36 13.56
CA LEU A 195 -9.94 -15.15 12.85
C LEU A 195 -9.64 -15.19 11.35
N LYS A 196 -8.90 -16.20 10.87
CA LYS A 196 -8.40 -16.34 9.48
C LYS A 196 -7.52 -15.18 9.00
N VAL A 197 -6.83 -14.49 9.92
CA VAL A 197 -5.92 -13.39 9.62
C VAL A 197 -4.50 -13.93 9.44
N ARG A 198 -3.79 -13.47 8.40
CA ARG A 198 -2.38 -13.83 8.14
C ARG A 198 -1.52 -12.60 7.82
N TYR A 199 -0.20 -12.75 7.97
CA TYR A 199 0.73 -11.74 7.44
C TYR A 199 0.55 -11.59 5.93
N SER A 200 0.68 -10.35 5.45
CA SER A 200 0.84 -10.03 4.04
C SER A 200 1.48 -8.65 3.87
N THR A 201 2.00 -8.39 2.67
CA THR A 201 2.36 -7.05 2.19
C THR A 201 1.24 -6.41 1.34
N GLN A 202 0.22 -7.18 0.93
CA GLN A 202 -0.87 -6.75 0.02
C GLN A 202 -2.04 -6.02 0.72
N ARG A 203 -2.10 -6.11 2.06
CA ARG A 203 -3.02 -5.38 2.94
C ARG A 203 -3.08 -3.84 2.74
N ARG A 204 -4.25 -3.24 3.03
CA ARG A 204 -4.57 -1.82 2.76
C ARG A 204 -3.65 -0.80 3.45
N ARG A 205 -3.28 -1.03 4.72
CA ARG A 205 -2.46 -0.12 5.56
C ARG A 205 -1.54 -0.92 6.48
N ALA A 206 -0.52 -0.31 7.07
CA ALA A 206 0.33 -1.02 8.04
C ALA A 206 -0.36 -1.14 9.41
N ASP A 207 -0.93 -0.01 9.82
CA ASP A 207 -1.58 0.39 11.07
C ASP A 207 -3.08 0.05 11.14
N GLN A 208 -3.46 -1.09 10.58
CA GLN A 208 -4.85 -1.58 10.63
C GLN A 208 -5.29 -1.83 12.08
N ALA A 209 -6.50 -1.39 12.40
CA ALA A 209 -7.19 -1.77 13.63
C ALA A 209 -7.56 -3.27 13.65
N PRO A 210 -8.01 -3.82 14.79
CA PRO A 210 -8.34 -5.24 14.89
C PRO A 210 -9.40 -5.69 13.89
N TYR A 211 -10.52 -4.96 13.75
CA TYR A 211 -11.53 -5.36 12.76
C TYR A 211 -11.09 -5.08 11.32
N GLU A 212 -10.32 -4.02 11.01
CA GLU A 212 -9.74 -3.84 9.66
C GLU A 212 -8.83 -5.02 9.24
N SER A 213 -8.19 -5.68 10.20
CA SER A 213 -7.37 -6.88 9.99
C SER A 213 -8.22 -8.13 9.78
N ILE A 214 -9.34 -8.25 10.51
CA ILE A 214 -10.30 -9.37 10.41
C ILE A 214 -11.14 -9.28 9.12
N GLU A 215 -11.66 -8.08 8.79
CA GLU A 215 -12.44 -7.77 7.59
C GLU A 215 -11.69 -8.14 6.30
N SER A 216 -10.37 -7.95 6.27
CA SER A 216 -9.51 -8.22 5.11
C SER A 216 -8.84 -9.60 5.12
N GLY A 217 -8.74 -10.26 6.29
CA GLY A 217 -7.93 -11.47 6.50
C GLY A 217 -6.41 -11.25 6.32
N LEU A 218 -5.95 -10.01 6.11
CA LEU A 218 -4.57 -9.67 5.77
C LEU A 218 -4.09 -8.50 6.64
N ALA A 219 -2.96 -8.68 7.33
CA ALA A 219 -2.36 -7.65 8.16
C ALA A 219 -0.83 -7.57 7.96
N SER A 220 -0.24 -6.43 8.32
CA SER A 220 1.22 -6.32 8.48
C SER A 220 1.65 -6.78 9.88
N CYS A 221 2.95 -6.89 10.17
CA CYS A 221 3.45 -7.16 11.52
C CYS A 221 2.97 -6.14 12.57
N THR A 222 2.76 -4.87 12.16
CA THR A 222 2.09 -3.84 12.97
C THR A 222 0.64 -4.23 13.29
N GLY A 223 -0.17 -4.54 12.28
CA GLY A 223 -1.59 -4.92 12.47
C GLY A 223 -1.78 -6.25 13.22
N LEU A 224 -0.91 -7.24 12.97
CA LEU A 224 -0.88 -8.50 13.74
C LEU A 224 -0.52 -8.25 15.21
N SER A 225 0.42 -7.33 15.48
CA SER A 225 0.81 -6.97 16.85
C SER A 225 -0.34 -6.26 17.58
N VAL A 226 -1.00 -5.29 16.95
CA VAL A 226 -2.22 -4.64 17.48
C VAL A 226 -3.29 -5.71 17.81
N LEU A 227 -3.59 -6.61 16.86
CA LEU A 227 -4.58 -7.67 17.03
C LEU A 227 -4.24 -8.63 18.20
N LEU A 228 -2.96 -8.98 18.41
CA LEU A 228 -2.53 -9.81 19.53
C LEU A 228 -2.54 -9.07 20.87
N ILE A 229 -2.13 -7.79 20.90
CA ILE A 229 -2.18 -6.97 22.11
C ILE A 229 -3.62 -6.79 22.57
N ASP A 230 -4.52 -6.45 21.66
CA ASP A 230 -5.93 -6.24 22.00
C ASP A 230 -6.60 -7.56 22.43
N ALA A 231 -6.23 -8.70 21.82
CA ALA A 231 -6.65 -10.02 22.31
C ALA A 231 -6.12 -10.32 23.74
N CYS A 232 -4.88 -9.94 24.05
CA CYS A 232 -4.28 -10.07 25.39
C CYS A 232 -5.00 -9.16 26.41
N ARG A 233 -5.14 -7.88 26.09
CA ARG A 233 -5.77 -6.85 26.94
C ARG A 233 -7.25 -7.12 27.20
N ALA A 234 -7.95 -7.76 26.25
CA ALA A 234 -9.32 -8.20 26.44
C ALA A 234 -9.46 -9.20 27.59
N VAL A 235 -8.47 -10.07 27.81
CA VAL A 235 -8.47 -11.12 28.84
C VAL A 235 -7.55 -10.80 30.04
N GLY A 236 -7.20 -9.52 30.23
CA GLY A 236 -6.44 -9.06 31.41
C GLY A 236 -4.93 -9.34 31.37
N VAL A 237 -4.39 -9.78 30.23
CA VAL A 237 -2.94 -9.92 30.01
C VAL A 237 -2.35 -8.54 29.66
N PRO A 238 -1.34 -8.03 30.38
CA PRO A 238 -0.69 -6.77 30.04
C PRO A 238 0.22 -6.97 28.84
N ALA A 239 -0.03 -6.20 27.78
CA ALA A 239 0.70 -6.29 26.54
C ALA A 239 0.85 -4.92 25.88
N ARG A 240 1.94 -4.74 25.12
CA ARG A 240 2.26 -3.49 24.42
C ARG A 240 2.98 -3.70 23.10
N PHE A 241 2.84 -2.69 22.26
CA PHE A 241 3.43 -2.62 20.94
C PHE A 241 4.91 -2.26 21.02
N VAL A 242 5.76 -2.99 20.29
CA VAL A 242 7.21 -2.78 20.26
C VAL A 242 7.69 -2.79 18.81
N GLY A 243 8.74 -2.02 18.50
CA GLY A 243 9.35 -2.08 17.18
C GLY A 243 10.68 -1.35 17.08
N THR A 244 11.31 -1.49 15.91
CA THR A 244 12.48 -0.69 15.51
C THR A 244 12.22 0.00 14.16
N PRO A 245 12.62 1.27 13.98
CA PRO A 245 12.43 1.99 12.71
C PRO A 245 13.21 1.39 11.55
N LEU A 246 14.38 0.83 11.86
CA LEU A 246 15.31 0.26 10.92
C LEU A 246 16.30 -0.61 11.70
N TRP A 247 16.34 -1.93 11.46
CA TRP A 247 17.37 -2.80 12.01
C TRP A 247 18.78 -2.22 11.76
N SER A 248 19.76 -2.46 12.64
CA SER A 248 21.13 -1.95 12.49
C SER A 248 21.84 -2.45 11.23
N ASP A 249 21.44 -3.63 10.72
CA ASP A 249 21.86 -4.14 9.42
C ASP A 249 21.16 -3.45 8.23
N LYS A 250 20.24 -2.52 8.47
CA LYS A 250 19.43 -1.77 7.50
C LYS A 250 18.45 -2.60 6.67
N SER A 251 18.12 -3.82 7.11
CA SER A 251 17.19 -4.72 6.40
C SER A 251 15.74 -4.22 6.34
N GLY A 252 15.27 -3.45 7.32
CA GLY A 252 13.95 -2.81 7.33
C GLY A 252 13.46 -2.48 8.74
N ASN A 253 12.21 -2.06 8.88
CA ASN A 253 11.50 -2.00 10.17
C ASN A 253 10.88 -3.35 10.53
N HIS A 254 10.50 -3.53 11.78
CA HIS A 254 9.62 -4.62 12.22
C HIS A 254 8.87 -4.20 13.50
N SER A 255 7.74 -4.86 13.78
CA SER A 255 6.92 -4.64 14.97
C SER A 255 6.46 -5.96 15.58
N TRP A 256 6.48 -6.04 16.90
CA TRP A 256 6.16 -7.23 17.69
C TRP A 256 5.50 -6.86 19.03
N VAL A 257 5.24 -7.84 19.88
CA VAL A 257 4.54 -7.67 21.16
C VAL A 257 5.48 -7.93 22.34
N GLU A 258 5.42 -7.06 23.34
CA GLU A 258 5.90 -7.34 24.69
C GLU A 258 4.72 -7.63 25.63
N VAL A 259 4.93 -8.55 26.57
CA VAL A 259 3.96 -9.05 27.56
C VAL A 259 4.60 -8.94 28.95
N TRP A 260 3.82 -8.52 29.96
CA TRP A 260 4.30 -8.53 31.36
C TRP A 260 3.96 -9.85 32.04
N ASP A 261 4.98 -10.59 32.46
CA ASP A 261 4.88 -11.78 33.33
C ASP A 261 6.08 -11.81 34.29
N ASP A 262 5.91 -11.26 35.50
CA ASP A 262 6.99 -10.93 36.47
C ASP A 262 8.17 -10.11 35.88
N GLY A 263 7.91 -9.42 34.77
CA GLY A 263 8.92 -8.76 33.94
C GLY A 263 8.45 -8.65 32.49
N TRP A 264 9.17 -7.87 31.69
CA TRP A 264 8.83 -7.68 30.28
C TRP A 264 9.51 -8.72 29.39
N HIS A 265 8.68 -9.60 28.82
CA HIS A 265 9.05 -10.64 27.86
C HIS A 265 8.48 -10.33 26.47
N PHE A 266 8.99 -10.92 25.39
CA PHE A 266 8.53 -10.62 24.01
C PHE A 266 8.12 -11.85 23.19
N THR A 267 7.30 -11.63 22.16
CA THR A 267 6.90 -12.64 21.17
C THR A 267 6.55 -11.99 19.82
N GLY A 268 6.74 -12.71 18.71
CA GLY A 268 6.32 -12.29 17.37
C GLY A 268 4.83 -12.57 17.14
N ALA A 269 4.12 -11.67 16.46
CA ALA A 269 2.67 -11.80 16.29
C ALA A 269 2.33 -12.73 15.11
N ALA A 270 1.53 -13.77 15.39
CA ALA A 270 1.31 -14.94 14.53
C ALA A 270 2.53 -15.87 14.36
N GLU A 271 3.54 -15.73 15.25
CA GLU A 271 4.82 -16.46 15.19
C GLU A 271 5.14 -17.25 16.50
N PRO A 272 4.29 -18.18 16.95
CA PRO A 272 4.42 -18.83 18.27
C PRO A 272 5.47 -19.97 18.33
N ASP A 273 6.50 -19.86 19.17
CA ASP A 273 7.37 -20.98 19.60
C ASP A 273 6.72 -21.76 20.77
N GLY A 274 5.55 -22.36 20.49
CA GLY A 274 4.75 -23.05 21.50
C GLY A 274 4.35 -22.12 22.65
N THR A 275 4.66 -22.50 23.89
CA THR A 275 4.36 -21.73 25.10
C THR A 275 5.45 -20.74 25.52
N LYS A 276 6.54 -20.61 24.77
CA LYS A 276 7.68 -19.76 25.17
C LYS A 276 7.46 -18.30 24.76
N LEU A 277 7.79 -17.39 25.67
CA LEU A 277 8.19 -16.03 25.34
C LEU A 277 9.72 -15.93 25.27
N ASP A 278 10.23 -14.75 24.89
CA ASP A 278 11.64 -14.47 24.63
C ASP A 278 12.27 -15.37 23.55
N SER A 279 11.45 -15.94 22.67
CA SER A 279 11.83 -16.76 21.52
C SER A 279 11.15 -16.21 20.25
N ALA A 280 11.95 -15.72 19.30
CA ALA A 280 11.51 -15.17 18.03
C ALA A 280 12.68 -15.13 17.02
N TRP A 281 12.39 -15.17 15.73
CA TRP A 281 13.42 -15.14 14.67
C TRP A 281 14.27 -13.85 14.70
N PHE A 282 13.67 -12.73 15.11
CA PHE A 282 14.31 -11.41 15.09
C PHE A 282 15.31 -11.15 16.23
N ILE A 283 15.41 -12.03 17.24
CA ILE A 283 16.31 -11.85 18.41
C ILE A 283 17.74 -11.54 17.95
N GLY A 284 18.21 -12.23 16.92
CA GLY A 284 19.56 -12.06 16.39
C GLY A 284 19.86 -10.68 15.79
N ARG A 285 18.84 -9.93 15.34
CA ARG A 285 18.98 -8.53 14.91
C ARG A 285 18.71 -7.57 16.07
N ALA A 286 17.73 -7.86 16.92
CA ALA A 286 17.42 -7.06 18.10
C ALA A 286 18.60 -6.95 19.08
N SER A 287 19.42 -8.00 19.21
CA SER A 287 20.67 -7.97 19.98
C SER A 287 21.78 -7.11 19.38
N THR A 288 21.59 -6.56 18.18
CA THR A 288 22.53 -5.65 17.50
C THR A 288 21.98 -4.23 17.37
N ALA A 289 20.83 -3.94 18.00
CA ALA A 289 20.26 -2.60 18.08
C ALA A 289 21.27 -1.60 18.70
N ASP A 290 21.16 -0.34 18.32
CA ASP A 290 21.98 0.75 18.86
C ASP A 290 21.08 1.68 19.67
N ARG A 291 21.32 1.74 20.98
CA ARG A 291 20.51 2.51 21.93
C ARG A 291 20.49 4.01 21.62
N GLU A 292 21.63 4.54 21.19
CA GLU A 292 21.88 5.97 21.04
C GLU A 292 21.50 6.47 19.62
N HIS A 293 21.41 5.57 18.65
CA HIS A 293 21.01 5.90 17.28
C HIS A 293 19.49 5.76 17.07
N PRO A 294 18.72 6.85 16.88
CA PRO A 294 17.26 6.82 16.99
C PRO A 294 16.52 6.01 15.92
N LEU A 295 17.19 5.63 14.83
CA LEU A 295 16.63 4.70 13.84
C LEU A 295 16.90 3.22 14.15
N HIS A 296 17.90 2.92 14.98
CA HIS A 296 18.42 1.57 15.24
C HIS A 296 18.18 1.09 16.68
N ALA A 297 17.63 1.96 17.53
CA ALA A 297 17.09 1.60 18.84
C ALA A 297 15.79 0.79 18.70
N ILE A 298 15.38 0.18 19.81
CA ILE A 298 14.09 -0.49 19.97
C ILE A 298 13.24 0.31 20.94
N TYR A 299 12.00 0.56 20.54
CA TYR A 299 11.02 1.32 21.31
C TYR A 299 9.81 0.45 21.64
N ALA A 300 9.31 0.56 22.87
CA ALA A 300 8.00 0.06 23.24
C ALA A 300 7.05 1.24 23.46
N VAL A 301 5.82 1.14 22.98
CA VAL A 301 4.75 2.11 23.22
C VAL A 301 4.50 2.26 24.73
N SER A 302 4.19 3.48 25.15
CA SER A 302 3.58 3.77 26.44
C SER A 302 2.36 4.65 26.20
N TYR A 303 1.25 4.31 26.85
CA TYR A 303 0.06 5.16 26.83
C TYR A 303 0.24 6.39 27.72
N ARG A 304 0.93 6.22 28.87
CA ARG A 304 1.46 7.33 29.67
C ARG A 304 2.35 8.21 28.79
N ARG A 305 2.18 9.54 28.87
CA ARG A 305 3.03 10.45 28.11
C ARG A 305 4.47 10.41 28.59
N THR A 306 5.40 10.33 27.64
CA THR A 306 6.84 10.38 27.87
C THR A 306 7.51 11.41 26.92
N PRO A 307 8.75 11.85 27.18
CA PRO A 307 9.51 12.70 26.26
C PRO A 307 9.85 12.00 24.93
N GLN A 308 9.86 10.67 24.90
CA GLN A 308 10.20 9.86 23.72
C GLN A 308 8.93 9.53 22.93
N LYS A 309 8.89 9.92 21.66
CA LYS A 309 7.80 9.58 20.73
C LYS A 309 8.06 8.19 20.13
N PHE A 310 7.00 7.44 19.81
CA PHE A 310 7.14 6.21 19.04
C PHE A 310 7.44 6.57 17.57
N PRO A 311 8.50 6.03 16.96
CA PRO A 311 8.86 6.32 15.58
C PRO A 311 7.98 5.53 14.58
N LEU A 312 6.79 6.05 14.32
CA LEU A 312 5.81 5.50 13.38
C LEU A 312 6.33 5.60 11.94
N VAL A 313 6.84 4.49 11.41
CA VAL A 313 7.53 4.48 10.09
C VAL A 313 6.61 4.66 8.89
N TRP A 314 5.30 4.42 9.06
CA TRP A 314 4.25 4.58 8.06
C TRP A 314 3.68 6.01 8.00
N ASP A 315 3.64 6.71 9.13
CA ASP A 315 3.18 8.10 9.25
C ASP A 315 4.07 8.83 10.28
N ARG A 316 5.04 9.59 9.76
CA ARG A 316 6.08 10.25 10.56
C ARG A 316 5.65 11.61 11.11
N ASP A 317 4.50 12.12 10.68
CA ASP A 317 3.97 13.41 11.11
C ASP A 317 3.12 13.24 12.40
N ILE A 318 2.73 12.01 12.74
CA ILE A 318 2.07 11.67 14.00
C ILE A 318 3.07 11.73 15.16
N ASP A 319 2.82 12.66 16.08
CA ASP A 319 3.74 12.99 17.18
C ASP A 319 3.16 12.70 18.58
N TYR A 320 1.92 12.19 18.64
CA TYR A 320 1.15 11.96 19.87
C TYR A 320 1.21 10.54 20.45
N VAL A 321 1.90 9.61 19.78
CA VAL A 321 2.13 8.24 20.30
C VAL A 321 3.45 8.25 21.08
N HIS A 322 3.38 7.92 22.38
CA HIS A 322 4.52 7.96 23.29
C HIS A 322 5.18 6.58 23.43
N ALA A 323 6.44 6.57 23.88
CA ALA A 323 7.25 5.37 23.95
C ALA A 323 8.31 5.40 25.07
N VAL A 324 8.93 4.27 25.32
CA VAL A 324 10.16 4.12 26.08
C VAL A 324 11.21 3.39 25.24
N ASN A 325 12.47 3.83 25.30
CA ASN A 325 13.58 3.10 24.68
C ASN A 325 13.86 1.85 25.53
N VAL A 326 13.74 0.67 24.92
CA VAL A 326 13.84 -0.64 25.58
C VAL A 326 15.02 -1.48 25.07
N THR A 327 15.90 -0.88 24.27
CA THR A 327 17.01 -1.53 23.56
C THR A 327 17.80 -2.51 24.45
N ASP A 328 18.13 -2.12 25.69
CA ASP A 328 18.95 -2.89 26.64
C ASP A 328 18.40 -4.30 26.92
N ARG A 329 17.07 -4.50 26.86
CA ARG A 329 16.39 -5.79 27.05
C ARG A 329 16.83 -6.84 26.03
N TYR A 330 17.29 -6.39 24.86
CA TYR A 330 17.63 -7.21 23.70
C TYR A 330 19.15 -7.38 23.50
N LEU A 331 19.97 -6.39 23.91
CA LEU A 331 21.42 -6.29 23.62
C LEU A 331 22.29 -7.51 23.97
N ASN A 332 21.83 -8.39 24.87
CA ASN A 332 22.55 -9.62 25.24
C ASN A 332 21.73 -10.92 25.08
N ARG A 333 20.60 -10.88 24.34
CA ARG A 333 19.70 -12.04 24.19
C ARG A 333 20.11 -13.06 23.12
N ALA A 334 21.01 -12.71 22.20
CA ALA A 334 21.52 -13.65 21.19
C ALA A 334 22.91 -14.16 21.56
N ALA A 335 23.18 -15.44 21.24
CA ALA A 335 24.55 -15.93 21.18
C ALA A 335 25.34 -15.12 20.13
N LYS A 336 26.50 -14.58 20.53
CA LYS A 336 27.42 -13.91 19.60
C LYS A 336 27.97 -14.94 18.60
N ALA A 337 28.11 -14.53 17.34
CA ALA A 337 28.80 -15.37 16.36
C ALA A 337 30.27 -15.58 16.81
N PRO A 338 30.87 -16.76 16.58
CA PRO A 338 32.30 -16.97 16.84
C PRO A 338 33.16 -15.96 16.09
N GLU A 339 34.35 -15.67 16.61
CA GLU A 339 35.28 -14.74 15.98
C GLU A 339 35.61 -15.17 14.53
N GLY A 340 35.70 -14.19 13.63
CA GLY A 340 35.81 -14.42 12.18
C GLY A 340 34.52 -14.92 11.50
N SER A 341 33.42 -15.17 12.23
CA SER A 341 32.15 -15.64 11.65
C SER A 341 31.07 -14.54 11.60
N GLN A 342 30.11 -14.68 10.69
CA GLN A 342 28.98 -13.77 10.49
C GLN A 342 27.66 -14.54 10.38
N ARG A 343 26.53 -13.89 10.66
CA ARG A 343 25.21 -14.43 10.32
C ARG A 343 24.89 -14.10 8.87
N VAL A 344 24.78 -15.13 8.02
CA VAL A 344 24.32 -15.02 6.64
C VAL A 344 22.82 -15.30 6.60
N MET A 345 22.09 -14.54 5.78
CA MET A 345 20.64 -14.65 5.62
C MET A 345 20.32 -15.13 4.20
N PHE A 346 19.26 -15.93 4.05
CA PHE A 346 18.91 -16.59 2.79
C PHE A 346 17.48 -16.32 2.38
N ARG A 347 17.29 -15.97 1.10
CA ARG A 347 16.00 -15.68 0.49
C ARG A 347 15.94 -16.33 -0.88
N LEU A 348 14.76 -16.82 -1.24
CA LEU A 348 14.44 -17.30 -2.58
C LEU A 348 13.23 -16.51 -3.08
N LEU A 349 13.24 -16.06 -4.33
CA LEU A 349 12.12 -15.37 -5.01
C LEU A 349 11.66 -16.18 -6.22
N ASP A 350 10.40 -16.04 -6.66
CA ASP A 350 9.93 -16.60 -7.94
C ASP A 350 10.73 -15.99 -9.12
N ARG A 351 10.86 -14.66 -9.16
CA ARG A 351 11.53 -13.85 -10.19
C ARG A 351 12.14 -12.58 -9.58
N ARG A 352 12.88 -11.80 -10.39
CA ARG A 352 13.41 -10.49 -9.96
C ARG A 352 12.29 -9.56 -9.49
N GLY A 353 12.28 -9.27 -8.19
CA GLY A 353 11.30 -8.37 -7.57
C GLY A 353 9.89 -8.96 -7.43
N GLY A 354 9.73 -10.29 -7.52
CA GLY A 354 8.50 -10.99 -7.21
C GLY A 354 8.45 -11.53 -5.77
N GLU A 355 7.64 -12.56 -5.55
CA GLU A 355 7.25 -13.10 -4.24
C GLU A 355 8.24 -14.14 -3.71
N ARG A 356 8.51 -14.10 -2.40
CA ARG A 356 9.36 -15.06 -1.69
C ARG A 356 8.82 -16.49 -1.78
N GLN A 357 9.73 -17.44 -1.99
CA GLN A 357 9.44 -18.86 -2.13
C GLN A 357 9.99 -19.69 -0.97
N ARG A 358 9.23 -20.69 -0.54
CA ARG A 358 9.58 -21.62 0.52
C ARG A 358 10.24 -22.87 -0.04
N ALA A 359 11.50 -23.07 0.31
CA ALA A 359 12.35 -24.12 -0.21
C ALA A 359 13.17 -24.77 0.90
N LYS A 360 13.45 -26.07 0.81
CA LYS A 360 14.47 -26.68 1.67
C LYS A 360 15.83 -26.12 1.28
N LEU A 361 16.69 -25.89 2.27
CA LEU A 361 18.02 -25.33 2.10
C LEU A 361 19.03 -26.15 2.89
N LYS A 362 20.06 -26.66 2.23
CA LYS A 362 21.24 -27.30 2.84
C LYS A 362 22.49 -26.54 2.44
N LEU A 363 23.39 -26.29 3.38
CA LEU A 363 24.66 -25.59 3.10
C LEU A 363 25.83 -26.52 3.41
N PHE A 364 26.82 -26.53 2.53
CA PHE A 364 28.04 -27.33 2.66
C PHE A 364 29.28 -26.44 2.58
N ASP A 365 30.31 -26.75 3.36
CA ASP A 365 31.62 -26.10 3.31
C ASP A 365 32.47 -26.56 2.10
N ALA A 366 33.69 -26.05 1.98
CA ALA A 366 34.60 -26.35 0.87
C ALA A 366 35.02 -27.83 0.81
N GLU A 367 35.03 -28.50 1.97
CA GLU A 367 35.28 -29.92 2.15
C GLU A 367 34.04 -30.79 1.83
N GLY A 368 32.89 -30.18 1.55
CA GLY A 368 31.64 -30.87 1.21
C GLY A 368 30.86 -31.40 2.42
N LYS A 369 31.17 -30.94 3.63
CA LYS A 369 30.46 -31.31 4.87
C LYS A 369 29.27 -30.38 5.08
N LEU A 370 28.13 -30.96 5.49
CA LEU A 370 26.92 -30.22 5.83
C LEU A 370 27.15 -29.33 7.06
N VAL A 371 26.90 -28.02 6.93
CA VAL A 371 27.02 -27.00 8.00
C VAL A 371 25.69 -26.36 8.39
N PHE A 372 24.63 -26.53 7.58
CA PHE A 372 23.27 -26.07 7.88
C PHE A 372 22.23 -26.90 7.10
N GLU A 373 21.09 -27.17 7.71
CA GLU A 373 19.87 -27.65 7.05
C GLU A 373 18.66 -26.87 7.61
N GLY A 374 17.76 -26.45 6.73
CA GLY A 374 16.61 -25.62 7.09
C GLY A 374 15.66 -25.37 5.92
N THR A 375 14.91 -24.27 5.96
CA THR A 375 13.91 -23.92 4.95
C THR A 375 13.79 -22.40 4.82
N THR A 376 13.74 -21.87 3.59
CA THR A 376 13.48 -20.44 3.34
C THR A 376 12.01 -20.10 3.55
N ASN A 377 11.73 -18.84 3.90
CA ASN A 377 10.37 -18.40 4.25
C ASN A 377 9.72 -17.62 3.08
N ASP A 378 8.45 -17.91 2.80
CA ASP A 378 7.65 -17.25 1.77
C ASP A 378 6.94 -15.98 2.29
N GLU A 379 6.06 -15.36 1.49
CA GLU A 379 5.31 -14.14 1.82
C GLU A 379 4.28 -14.30 2.97
N ARG A 380 4.12 -15.51 3.54
CA ARG A 380 3.28 -15.73 4.75
C ARG A 380 3.98 -15.36 6.06
N PHE A 381 5.27 -15.06 6.01
CA PHE A 381 6.13 -14.66 7.13
C PHE A 381 6.55 -13.20 6.95
N ASP A 382 7.01 -12.53 8.01
CA ASP A 382 7.45 -11.12 7.89
C ASP A 382 8.50 -10.95 6.78
N ALA A 383 8.41 -9.84 6.03
CA ALA A 383 9.33 -9.51 4.95
C ALA A 383 10.82 -9.57 5.34
N ASN A 384 11.13 -9.36 6.63
CA ASN A 384 12.46 -9.49 7.24
C ASN A 384 12.80 -10.89 7.76
N ASP A 385 11.81 -11.76 8.02
CA ASP A 385 12.05 -13.12 8.50
C ASP A 385 12.70 -13.96 7.40
N HIS A 386 13.87 -14.52 7.69
CA HIS A 386 14.74 -15.20 6.73
C HIS A 386 15.38 -16.42 7.41
N ALA A 387 15.60 -17.49 6.65
CA ALA A 387 16.51 -18.54 7.08
C ALA A 387 17.91 -17.95 7.30
N THR A 388 18.58 -18.30 8.40
CA THR A 388 19.94 -17.80 8.68
C THR A 388 20.88 -18.90 9.18
N ALA A 389 22.16 -18.76 8.85
CA ALA A 389 23.23 -19.62 9.33
C ALA A 389 24.41 -18.76 9.81
N ILE A 390 25.21 -19.28 10.76
CA ILE A 390 26.46 -18.64 11.16
C ILE A 390 27.60 -19.29 10.37
N LEU A 391 28.26 -18.51 9.50
CA LEU A 391 29.27 -18.98 8.56
C LEU A 391 30.59 -18.19 8.73
N LYS A 392 31.72 -18.79 8.39
CA LYS A 392 33.03 -18.12 8.44
C LYS A 392 33.11 -17.03 7.36
N THR A 393 33.53 -15.83 7.74
CA THR A 393 33.62 -14.67 6.84
C THR A 393 34.68 -14.90 5.77
N GLY A 394 34.31 -14.65 4.52
CA GLY A 394 35.19 -14.81 3.37
C GLY A 394 35.27 -16.25 2.83
N GLU A 395 34.70 -17.25 3.50
CA GLU A 395 34.74 -18.63 3.03
C GLU A 395 33.68 -18.94 1.96
N LYS A 396 34.00 -19.90 1.09
CA LYS A 396 33.08 -20.41 0.06
C LYS A 396 32.22 -21.54 0.62
N TYR A 397 30.96 -21.56 0.17
CA TYR A 397 29.97 -22.56 0.53
C TYR A 397 29.15 -22.97 -0.69
N ALA A 398 28.57 -24.16 -0.66
CA ALA A 398 27.59 -24.63 -1.64
C ALA A 398 26.21 -24.77 -0.99
N ALA A 399 25.18 -24.17 -1.58
CA ALA A 399 23.79 -24.33 -1.22
C ALA A 399 23.11 -25.39 -2.10
N GLU A 400 22.56 -26.45 -1.52
CA GLU A 400 21.52 -27.28 -2.14
C GLU A 400 20.15 -26.67 -1.83
N ILE A 401 19.33 -26.46 -2.86
CA ILE A 401 18.00 -25.84 -2.75
C ILE A 401 16.96 -26.80 -3.37
N GLU A 402 15.78 -26.90 -2.76
CA GLU A 402 14.66 -27.72 -3.25
C GLU A 402 13.33 -26.98 -3.07
N VAL A 403 12.64 -26.64 -4.17
CA VAL A 403 11.40 -25.85 -4.21
C VAL A 403 10.42 -26.44 -5.22
N GLY A 404 9.29 -26.96 -4.73
CA GLY A 404 8.36 -27.73 -5.57
C GLY A 404 9.08 -28.91 -6.24
N SER A 405 9.06 -28.97 -7.57
CA SER A 405 9.83 -29.93 -8.37
C SER A 405 11.27 -29.50 -8.69
N ALA A 406 11.63 -28.22 -8.51
CA ALA A 406 12.94 -27.69 -8.85
C ALA A 406 13.98 -27.96 -7.75
N SER A 407 15.20 -28.36 -8.12
CA SER A 407 16.32 -28.48 -7.19
C SER A 407 17.67 -28.36 -7.89
N TRP A 408 18.57 -27.56 -7.30
CA TRP A 408 19.90 -27.29 -7.84
C TRP A 408 20.94 -27.12 -6.72
N LYS A 409 22.21 -27.02 -7.11
CA LYS A 409 23.32 -26.59 -6.24
C LYS A 409 23.87 -25.25 -6.70
N GLU A 410 24.26 -24.38 -5.77
CA GLU A 410 24.79 -23.05 -6.09
C GLU A 410 25.91 -22.63 -5.13
N GLY A 411 27.02 -22.14 -5.68
CA GLY A 411 28.15 -21.64 -4.89
C GLY A 411 27.99 -20.17 -4.50
N PHE A 412 28.32 -19.83 -3.25
CA PHE A 412 28.37 -18.46 -2.75
C PHE A 412 29.56 -18.27 -1.80
N ARG A 413 29.93 -17.03 -1.47
CA ARG A 413 30.89 -16.74 -0.39
C ARG A 413 30.21 -15.94 0.72
N ALA A 414 30.47 -16.32 1.96
CA ALA A 414 29.93 -15.62 3.12
C ALA A 414 30.55 -14.21 3.24
N GLY A 415 29.72 -13.18 3.05
CA GLY A 415 30.13 -11.78 3.04
C GLY A 415 30.08 -11.07 1.68
N ASP A 416 29.74 -11.76 0.59
CA ASP A 416 29.54 -11.13 -0.74
C ASP A 416 28.40 -10.09 -0.71
N VAL A 417 27.32 -10.39 0.02
CA VAL A 417 26.20 -9.46 0.24
C VAL A 417 26.39 -8.77 1.59
N LYS A 418 26.77 -7.49 1.55
CA LYS A 418 26.73 -6.62 2.74
C LYS A 418 25.27 -6.32 3.08
N ASN A 419 24.89 -6.52 4.33
CA ASN A 419 23.64 -5.99 4.90
C ASN A 419 22.34 -6.43 4.19
N GLY A 420 22.29 -7.67 3.68
CA GLY A 420 21.09 -8.22 3.05
C GLY A 420 21.17 -9.74 2.84
N PRO A 421 20.06 -10.40 2.48
CA PRO A 421 20.05 -11.84 2.22
C PRO A 421 20.70 -12.18 0.87
N ILE A 422 21.46 -13.28 0.87
CA ILE A 422 21.80 -13.99 -0.35
C ILE A 422 20.48 -14.41 -0.99
N THR A 423 20.21 -13.86 -2.17
CA THR A 423 18.90 -13.95 -2.84
C THR A 423 19.05 -14.76 -4.12
N TRP A 424 18.47 -15.95 -4.10
CA TRP A 424 18.33 -16.82 -5.27
C TRP A 424 16.96 -16.60 -5.94
N ILE A 425 16.83 -16.99 -7.21
CA ILE A 425 15.64 -16.67 -8.02
C ILE A 425 15.25 -17.92 -8.83
N VAL A 426 14.04 -18.44 -8.60
CA VAL A 426 13.58 -19.72 -9.16
C VAL A 426 13.48 -19.68 -10.69
N ALA A 427 12.90 -18.62 -11.26
CA ALA A 427 12.80 -18.44 -12.71
C ALA A 427 14.16 -18.18 -13.41
N GLU A 428 15.26 -18.09 -12.65
CA GLU A 428 16.63 -18.05 -13.19
C GLU A 428 17.38 -19.38 -12.97
N ARG A 429 16.69 -20.44 -12.54
CA ARG A 429 17.28 -21.74 -12.23
C ARG A 429 16.53 -22.86 -12.96
N PRO A 430 17.23 -23.85 -13.54
CA PRO A 430 16.57 -24.96 -14.18
C PRO A 430 15.83 -25.81 -13.14
N ALA A 431 14.66 -26.34 -13.52
CA ALA A 431 14.00 -27.38 -12.75
C ALA A 431 14.87 -28.65 -12.69
N LYS A 432 14.57 -29.54 -11.72
CA LYS A 432 15.12 -30.90 -11.72
C LYS A 432 14.54 -31.63 -12.96
N PRO A 433 15.29 -32.53 -13.62
CA PRO A 433 14.97 -32.91 -14.99
C PRO A 433 13.82 -33.92 -15.08
N GLU A 434 12.61 -33.41 -15.31
CA GLU A 434 11.66 -34.04 -16.22
C GLU A 434 11.73 -33.27 -17.55
N GLU A 435 12.50 -33.86 -18.48
CA GLU A 435 12.89 -33.31 -19.79
C GLU A 435 13.70 -31.97 -19.76
N PRO A 436 14.42 -31.61 -20.85
CA PRO A 436 15.29 -30.43 -20.83
C PRO A 436 14.47 -29.14 -21.00
N PRO A 437 14.74 -28.06 -20.23
CA PRO A 437 14.31 -26.73 -20.64
C PRO A 437 14.97 -26.43 -21.99
N GLY A 438 14.15 -26.11 -22.99
CA GLY A 438 14.60 -26.06 -24.38
C GLY A 438 15.80 -25.13 -24.59
N VAL A 439 16.75 -25.58 -25.41
CA VAL A 439 17.52 -24.67 -26.26
C VAL A 439 16.53 -23.68 -26.86
N ALA A 440 16.80 -22.37 -26.76
CA ALA A 440 15.91 -21.31 -27.21
C ALA A 440 15.27 -21.72 -28.55
N THR A 441 13.95 -21.98 -28.51
CA THR A 441 13.31 -22.83 -29.50
C THR A 441 13.48 -22.25 -30.90
N GLU A 442 13.34 -23.08 -31.94
CA GLU A 442 13.39 -22.58 -33.33
C GLU A 442 12.47 -21.35 -33.52
N THR A 443 11.32 -21.35 -32.84
CA THR A 443 10.36 -20.25 -32.74
C THR A 443 10.93 -18.99 -32.06
N ILE A 444 11.42 -19.09 -30.82
CA ILE A 444 11.93 -17.94 -30.04
C ILE A 444 13.28 -17.42 -30.59
N ALA A 445 14.18 -18.31 -31.00
CA ALA A 445 15.43 -17.93 -31.64
C ALA A 445 15.19 -17.23 -32.98
N ALA A 446 14.19 -17.67 -33.77
CA ALA A 446 13.81 -16.97 -35.00
C ALA A 446 13.14 -15.61 -34.73
N LEU A 447 12.31 -15.48 -33.69
CA LEU A 447 11.74 -14.19 -33.27
C LEU A 447 12.84 -13.22 -32.79
N GLN A 448 13.80 -13.67 -31.99
CA GLN A 448 14.96 -12.87 -31.57
C GLN A 448 15.79 -12.42 -32.79
N LYS A 449 16.08 -13.33 -33.73
CA LYS A 449 16.80 -13.02 -34.98
C LYS A 449 16.03 -12.03 -35.86
N TYR A 450 14.71 -12.17 -35.96
CA TYR A 450 13.83 -11.26 -36.68
C TYR A 450 13.84 -9.84 -36.08
N LEU A 451 13.80 -9.74 -34.74
CA LEU A 451 13.84 -8.44 -34.05
C LEU A 451 15.23 -7.79 -34.05
N ALA A 452 16.31 -8.57 -34.20
CA ALA A 452 17.67 -8.05 -34.35
C ALA A 452 17.90 -7.32 -35.70
N THR A 453 17.16 -7.67 -36.75
CA THR A 453 17.14 -6.91 -38.02
C THR A 453 16.55 -5.50 -37.80
N PRO A 454 17.14 -4.42 -38.37
CA PRO A 454 16.59 -3.07 -38.28
C PRO A 454 15.14 -2.99 -38.75
N ALA A 455 14.29 -2.23 -38.05
CA ALA A 455 12.84 -2.26 -38.26
C ALA A 455 12.38 -1.90 -39.69
N ALA A 456 13.15 -1.11 -40.43
CA ALA A 456 12.89 -0.76 -41.84
C ALA A 456 13.30 -1.85 -42.85
N GLU A 457 14.09 -2.83 -42.43
CA GLU A 457 14.64 -3.92 -43.24
C GLU A 457 14.00 -5.28 -42.93
N ARG A 458 13.13 -5.34 -41.91
CA ARG A 458 12.45 -6.58 -41.53
C ARG A 458 11.49 -7.03 -42.63
N PRO A 459 11.44 -8.34 -42.97
CA PRO A 459 10.31 -8.89 -43.72
C PRO A 459 9.02 -8.75 -42.89
N LYS A 460 7.85 -9.01 -43.49
CA LYS A 460 6.59 -8.97 -42.73
C LYS A 460 6.55 -10.05 -41.64
N LEU A 461 6.11 -9.68 -40.44
CA LEU A 461 6.03 -10.59 -39.29
C LEU A 461 5.03 -11.74 -39.51
N ASP A 462 3.92 -11.47 -40.19
CA ASP A 462 2.83 -12.43 -40.41
C ASP A 462 3.13 -13.49 -41.49
N GLU A 463 4.15 -13.25 -42.31
CA GLU A 463 4.69 -14.20 -43.29
C GLU A 463 5.83 -15.07 -42.71
N GLN A 464 6.21 -14.91 -41.44
CA GLN A 464 7.33 -15.66 -40.85
C GLN A 464 6.92 -17.10 -40.43
N PRO A 465 7.77 -18.13 -40.67
CA PRO A 465 7.46 -19.53 -40.31
C PRO A 465 7.20 -19.79 -38.83
N PHE A 466 7.61 -18.88 -37.94
CA PHE A 466 7.38 -18.97 -36.49
C PHE A 466 6.08 -18.28 -36.03
N TYR A 467 5.42 -17.47 -36.88
CA TYR A 467 4.35 -16.56 -36.48
C TYR A 467 3.13 -17.27 -35.87
N LYS A 468 2.75 -18.42 -36.44
CA LYS A 468 1.64 -19.26 -35.99
C LYS A 468 2.08 -20.58 -35.37
N LYS A 469 3.36 -20.74 -35.00
CA LYS A 469 3.79 -21.91 -34.22
C LYS A 469 3.20 -21.79 -32.79
N PRO A 470 2.66 -22.88 -32.22
CA PRO A 470 2.26 -22.90 -30.81
C PRO A 470 3.44 -22.61 -29.88
N LEU A 471 3.15 -22.02 -28.73
CA LEU A 471 4.11 -21.64 -27.69
C LEU A 471 3.76 -22.29 -26.33
N THR A 472 4.77 -22.66 -25.54
CA THR A 472 4.59 -22.87 -24.09
C THR A 472 4.25 -21.56 -23.37
N CYS A 473 3.91 -21.64 -22.08
CA CYS A 473 3.72 -20.47 -21.22
C CYS A 473 4.97 -19.56 -21.20
N GLU A 474 6.14 -20.16 -21.06
CA GLU A 474 7.45 -19.50 -20.96
C GLU A 474 7.82 -18.83 -22.29
N GLU A 475 7.64 -19.54 -23.41
CA GLU A 475 7.84 -18.98 -24.75
C GLU A 475 6.91 -17.80 -25.02
N ALA A 476 5.63 -17.89 -24.63
CA ALA A 476 4.66 -16.81 -24.79
C ALA A 476 5.04 -15.58 -23.96
N ALA A 477 5.49 -15.76 -22.72
CA ALA A 477 5.98 -14.68 -21.87
C ALA A 477 7.23 -14.00 -22.46
N VAL A 478 8.18 -14.78 -22.99
CA VAL A 478 9.39 -14.26 -23.65
C VAL A 478 9.04 -13.54 -24.97
N ALA A 479 8.14 -14.09 -25.79
CA ALA A 479 7.69 -13.45 -27.02
C ALA A 479 6.97 -12.12 -26.76
N ALA A 480 6.14 -12.06 -25.72
CA ALA A 480 5.47 -10.83 -25.28
C ALA A 480 6.48 -9.77 -24.82
N ASP A 481 7.44 -10.13 -23.96
CA ASP A 481 8.49 -9.21 -23.50
C ASP A 481 9.34 -8.65 -24.66
N LEU A 482 9.78 -9.51 -25.58
CA LEU A 482 10.54 -9.13 -26.77
C LEU A 482 9.78 -8.15 -27.67
N LEU A 483 8.51 -8.45 -27.97
CA LEU A 483 7.67 -7.61 -28.81
C LEU A 483 7.28 -6.28 -28.13
N CYS A 484 7.06 -6.29 -26.81
CA CYS A 484 6.84 -5.06 -26.03
C CYS A 484 8.07 -4.14 -26.05
N LYS A 485 9.28 -4.70 -25.87
CA LYS A 485 10.54 -3.94 -25.94
C LYS A 485 10.76 -3.34 -27.32
N ASP A 486 10.46 -4.09 -28.39
CA ASP A 486 10.49 -3.58 -29.76
C ASP A 486 9.47 -2.46 -30.01
N ARG A 487 8.21 -2.63 -29.60
CA ARG A 487 7.17 -1.60 -29.73
C ARG A 487 7.56 -0.32 -28.98
N ALA A 488 8.09 -0.44 -27.76
CA ALA A 488 8.57 0.72 -26.98
C ALA A 488 9.78 1.40 -27.63
N ALA A 489 10.71 0.64 -28.22
CA ALA A 489 11.85 1.20 -28.97
C ALA A 489 11.39 1.94 -30.24
N ARG A 490 10.45 1.37 -31.00
CA ARG A 490 9.87 2.01 -32.19
C ARG A 490 9.05 3.25 -31.84
N ILE A 491 8.21 3.22 -30.80
CA ILE A 491 7.53 4.43 -30.30
C ILE A 491 8.54 5.55 -30.00
N ARG A 492 9.68 5.22 -29.35
CA ARG A 492 10.74 6.20 -29.06
C ARG A 492 11.39 6.79 -30.31
N ALA A 493 11.58 5.99 -31.36
CA ALA A 493 12.13 6.47 -32.63
C ALA A 493 11.08 7.28 -33.43
N ASP A 494 9.95 6.65 -33.74
CA ASP A 494 8.94 7.14 -34.68
C ASP A 494 8.19 8.37 -34.15
N ARG A 495 8.05 8.52 -32.82
CA ARG A 495 7.23 9.56 -32.17
C ARG A 495 8.02 10.57 -31.34
N ALA A 496 9.35 10.59 -31.43
CA ALA A 496 10.17 11.61 -30.77
C ALA A 496 9.82 13.04 -31.22
N ALA A 497 9.46 13.21 -32.50
CA ALA A 497 9.10 14.51 -33.07
C ALA A 497 7.80 15.08 -32.48
N GLU A 498 6.74 14.27 -32.35
CA GLU A 498 5.46 14.70 -31.77
C GLU A 498 5.54 14.94 -30.27
N MET A 499 6.34 14.16 -29.53
CA MET A 499 6.60 14.42 -28.11
C MET A 499 7.39 15.71 -27.88
N LYS A 500 8.35 16.03 -28.78
CA LYS A 500 9.08 17.31 -28.76
C LYS A 500 8.19 18.50 -29.16
N ALA A 501 7.33 18.33 -30.15
CA ALA A 501 6.38 19.36 -30.58
C ALA A 501 5.21 19.54 -29.60
N ARG A 502 4.93 18.53 -28.78
CA ARG A 502 3.76 18.40 -27.90
C ARG A 502 2.42 18.54 -28.67
N GLU A 503 2.33 17.89 -29.81
CA GLU A 503 1.12 17.84 -30.65
C GLU A 503 0.98 16.45 -31.28
N LEU A 504 -0.14 15.77 -31.02
CA LEU A 504 -0.48 14.50 -31.66
C LEU A 504 -1.37 14.73 -32.89
N ALA A 505 -1.36 13.81 -33.87
CA ALA A 505 -2.21 13.89 -35.04
C ALA A 505 -2.90 12.55 -35.35
N HIS A 506 -4.18 12.62 -35.71
CA HIS A 506 -4.98 11.47 -36.17
C HIS A 506 -6.15 11.96 -37.05
N GLY A 507 -6.47 11.27 -38.15
CA GLY A 507 -7.65 11.59 -38.98
C GLY A 507 -7.70 13.03 -39.52
N GLY A 508 -6.54 13.67 -39.77
CA GLY A 508 -6.44 15.09 -40.15
C GLY A 508 -6.66 16.09 -39.00
N LYS A 509 -6.98 15.61 -37.80
CA LYS A 509 -7.15 16.40 -36.57
C LYS A 509 -5.82 16.46 -35.80
N LYS A 510 -5.61 17.54 -35.04
CA LYS A 510 -4.39 17.82 -34.25
C LYS A 510 -4.76 18.05 -32.78
N MET A 511 -4.06 17.40 -31.85
CA MET A 511 -4.24 17.52 -30.42
C MET A 511 -2.96 18.06 -29.76
N PRO A 512 -2.81 19.40 -29.64
CA PRO A 512 -1.78 19.99 -28.79
C PRO A 512 -1.93 19.50 -27.36
N PHE A 513 -0.83 19.32 -26.63
CA PHE A 513 -0.86 18.96 -25.21
C PHE A 513 0.21 19.69 -24.42
N PHE A 514 0.02 19.74 -23.12
CA PHE A 514 1.00 20.21 -22.15
C PHE A 514 1.19 19.12 -21.11
N TYR A 515 2.43 18.91 -20.65
CA TYR A 515 2.67 18.11 -19.45
C TYR A 515 3.80 18.65 -18.58
N LYS A 516 3.72 18.30 -17.29
CA LYS A 516 4.69 18.55 -16.22
C LYS A 516 4.73 17.30 -15.31
N ALA A 517 5.91 16.84 -14.94
CA ALA A 517 6.07 15.78 -13.95
C ALA A 517 6.10 16.37 -12.52
N PHE A 518 5.56 15.60 -11.57
CA PHE A 518 5.46 15.92 -10.16
C PHE A 518 5.95 14.75 -9.30
N GLY A 519 6.53 15.07 -8.14
CA GLY A 519 7.10 14.09 -7.21
C GLY A 519 8.29 13.30 -7.77
N ASP A 520 8.98 12.57 -6.90
CA ASP A 520 10.02 11.63 -7.31
C ASP A 520 9.41 10.46 -8.09
N LYS A 521 10.17 9.92 -9.05
CA LYS A 521 9.71 8.81 -9.90
C LYS A 521 9.75 7.48 -9.09
N PRO A 522 8.63 6.76 -8.95
CA PRO A 522 8.64 5.45 -8.30
C PRO A 522 9.34 4.38 -9.14
N ALA A 523 9.92 3.37 -8.49
CA ALA A 523 10.66 2.29 -9.14
C ALA A 523 9.81 1.39 -10.06
N LYS A 524 8.47 1.48 -10.01
CA LYS A 524 7.53 0.76 -10.90
C LYS A 524 6.95 1.64 -12.02
N GLY A 525 7.42 2.89 -12.17
CA GLY A 525 6.90 3.87 -13.11
C GLY A 525 5.99 4.92 -12.48
N ARG A 526 5.77 6.02 -13.20
CA ARG A 526 4.96 7.18 -12.75
C ARG A 526 3.46 6.95 -12.90
N SER A 527 2.65 7.67 -12.12
CA SER A 527 1.24 7.92 -12.48
C SER A 527 1.13 8.80 -13.73
N LEU A 528 0.00 8.75 -14.42
CA LEU A 528 -0.40 9.73 -15.44
C LEU A 528 -1.80 10.26 -15.14
N PHE A 529 -1.96 11.58 -15.04
CA PHE A 529 -3.24 12.25 -14.89
C PHE A 529 -3.54 13.05 -16.16
N ILE A 530 -4.52 12.59 -16.95
CA ILE A 530 -4.97 13.28 -18.17
C ILE A 530 -6.14 14.18 -17.79
N SER A 531 -5.99 15.50 -17.94
CA SER A 531 -6.92 16.52 -17.45
C SER A 531 -7.49 17.38 -18.58
N MET A 532 -8.78 17.16 -18.90
CA MET A 532 -9.48 17.74 -20.05
C MET A 532 -10.15 19.09 -19.73
N HIS A 533 -10.01 20.06 -20.64
CA HIS A 533 -10.57 21.41 -20.48
C HIS A 533 -12.05 21.51 -20.86
N GLY A 534 -12.74 22.49 -20.28
CA GLY A 534 -14.09 22.90 -20.66
C GLY A 534 -14.14 23.82 -21.89
N GLY A 535 -15.35 24.28 -22.25
CA GLY A 535 -15.56 25.29 -23.30
C GLY A 535 -16.19 24.81 -24.61
N GLY A 536 -16.67 23.56 -24.68
CA GLY A 536 -17.32 22.99 -25.87
C GLY A 536 -18.42 23.89 -26.44
N GLY A 537 -18.42 24.04 -27.78
CA GLY A 537 -19.36 24.88 -28.52
C GLY A 537 -19.06 26.39 -28.46
N ALA A 538 -18.09 26.84 -27.67
CA ALA A 538 -17.65 28.23 -27.63
C ALA A 538 -16.59 28.53 -28.72
N PRO A 539 -16.44 29.80 -29.14
CA PRO A 539 -15.41 30.18 -30.11
C PRO A 539 -14.00 29.84 -29.63
N LYS A 540 -13.10 29.45 -30.56
CA LYS A 540 -11.73 28.96 -30.27
C LYS A 540 -10.94 29.69 -29.18
N ARG A 541 -11.01 31.02 -29.12
CA ARG A 541 -10.35 31.84 -28.06
C ARG A 541 -10.77 31.46 -26.64
N VAL A 542 -11.96 30.87 -26.46
CA VAL A 542 -12.50 30.42 -25.18
C VAL A 542 -11.94 29.04 -24.83
N ASN A 543 -11.99 28.06 -25.74
CA ASN A 543 -11.40 26.73 -25.52
C ASN A 543 -9.89 26.82 -25.28
N ASP A 544 -9.17 27.63 -26.04
CA ASP A 544 -7.74 27.83 -25.85
C ASP A 544 -7.45 28.45 -24.45
N SER A 545 -8.27 29.40 -24.00
CA SER A 545 -8.18 29.98 -22.65
C SER A 545 -8.51 28.98 -21.53
N GLN A 546 -9.50 28.11 -21.75
CA GLN A 546 -9.82 27.01 -20.83
C GLN A 546 -8.67 25.99 -20.77
N TRP A 547 -8.01 25.70 -21.89
CA TRP A 547 -6.81 24.87 -21.93
C TRP A 547 -5.65 25.50 -21.14
N GLU A 548 -5.36 26.80 -21.34
CA GLU A 548 -4.35 27.49 -20.51
C GLU A 548 -4.67 27.46 -19.02
N ASN A 549 -5.96 27.48 -18.64
CA ASN A 549 -6.36 27.29 -17.24
C ASN A 549 -6.12 25.85 -16.77
N GLN A 550 -6.47 24.85 -17.58
CA GLN A 550 -6.34 23.43 -17.25
C GLN A 550 -4.88 23.02 -16.97
N LYS A 551 -3.90 23.61 -17.68
CA LYS A 551 -2.45 23.34 -17.51
C LYS A 551 -1.93 23.55 -16.08
N ARG A 552 -2.61 24.39 -15.29
CA ARG A 552 -2.23 24.80 -13.93
C ARG A 552 -3.31 24.48 -12.88
N LEU A 553 -4.35 23.73 -13.24
CA LEU A 553 -5.52 23.55 -12.40
C LEU A 553 -5.27 22.59 -11.22
N TYR A 554 -4.45 21.56 -11.41
CA TYR A 554 -4.10 20.59 -10.37
C TYR A 554 -2.61 20.29 -10.37
N GLU A 555 -2.09 19.88 -9.20
CA GLU A 555 -0.71 19.44 -9.01
C GLU A 555 -0.75 18.13 -8.19
N PRO A 556 -0.61 16.95 -8.82
CA PRO A 556 -0.61 15.67 -8.11
C PRO A 556 0.63 15.51 -7.22
N LYS A 557 0.53 14.72 -6.13
CA LYS A 557 1.68 14.42 -5.25
C LYS A 557 2.81 13.70 -6.00
N GLU A 558 2.46 12.78 -6.89
CA GLU A 558 3.37 12.08 -7.81
C GLU A 558 2.66 11.82 -9.14
N GLY A 559 3.35 12.06 -10.25
CA GLY A 559 2.90 11.64 -11.58
C GLY A 559 3.22 12.64 -12.69
N VAL A 560 3.00 12.22 -13.93
CA VAL A 560 2.88 13.13 -15.07
C VAL A 560 1.47 13.73 -15.05
N TYR A 561 1.36 15.05 -14.92
CA TYR A 561 0.12 15.76 -15.18
C TYR A 561 0.11 16.22 -16.64
N CYS A 562 -0.90 15.80 -17.42
CA CYS A 562 -1.04 16.13 -18.83
C CYS A 562 -2.39 16.82 -19.10
N ALA A 563 -2.36 17.99 -19.73
CA ALA A 563 -3.54 18.71 -20.21
C ALA A 563 -3.54 18.74 -21.76
N PRO A 564 -4.31 17.88 -22.44
CA PRO A 564 -4.55 18.00 -23.89
C PRO A 564 -5.50 19.18 -24.20
N ARG A 565 -5.39 19.73 -25.41
CA ARG A 565 -6.37 20.61 -26.05
C ARG A 565 -7.17 19.79 -27.05
N ALA A 566 -8.49 19.74 -26.91
CA ALA A 566 -9.33 18.98 -27.84
C ALA A 566 -9.09 19.44 -29.29
N PRO A 567 -9.09 18.57 -30.30
CA PRO A 567 -8.79 18.98 -31.67
C PRO A 567 -9.85 19.88 -32.30
N THR A 568 -11.04 19.91 -31.73
CA THR A 568 -12.20 20.69 -32.18
C THR A 568 -12.69 21.66 -31.10
N ASP A 569 -13.60 22.54 -31.51
CA ASP A 569 -14.28 23.53 -30.66
C ASP A 569 -15.80 23.27 -30.62
N THR A 570 -16.21 22.05 -31.01
CA THR A 570 -17.59 21.55 -31.04
C THR A 570 -18.16 21.39 -29.64
N TRP A 571 -19.48 21.22 -29.52
CA TRP A 571 -20.12 20.98 -28.21
C TRP A 571 -19.67 19.63 -27.61
N ASN A 572 -19.41 18.64 -28.47
CA ASN A 572 -18.99 17.27 -28.13
C ASN A 572 -17.50 17.02 -28.39
N LEU A 573 -16.64 18.04 -28.20
CA LEU A 573 -15.21 18.04 -28.53
C LEU A 573 -14.36 16.89 -27.95
N TRP A 574 -14.81 16.26 -26.87
CA TRP A 574 -14.16 15.09 -26.24
C TRP A 574 -14.87 13.75 -26.54
N HIS A 575 -16.01 13.78 -27.24
CA HIS A 575 -16.74 12.57 -27.62
C HIS A 575 -16.43 12.12 -29.07
N GLU A 576 -16.16 13.04 -30.01
CA GLU A 576 -15.90 12.69 -31.42
C GLU A 576 -14.88 11.54 -31.55
N GLY A 577 -15.23 10.46 -32.28
CA GLY A 577 -14.45 9.19 -32.32
C GLY A 577 -13.03 9.22 -32.89
N HIS A 578 -12.47 10.41 -33.15
CA HIS A 578 -11.03 10.60 -33.36
C HIS A 578 -10.26 10.80 -32.03
N ILE A 579 -10.95 11.00 -30.90
CA ILE A 579 -10.38 11.18 -29.57
C ILE A 579 -9.77 9.88 -29.03
N ASP A 580 -10.45 8.74 -29.14
CA ASP A 580 -9.96 7.43 -28.70
C ASP A 580 -8.54 7.10 -29.20
N PRO A 581 -8.26 7.09 -30.52
CA PRO A 581 -6.91 6.80 -31.03
C PRO A 581 -5.89 7.90 -30.72
N LEU A 582 -6.31 9.13 -30.39
CA LEU A 582 -5.42 10.17 -29.87
C LEU A 582 -5.06 9.90 -28.41
N PHE A 583 -5.99 9.41 -27.59
CA PHE A 583 -5.75 9.04 -26.19
C PHE A 583 -4.92 7.76 -26.07
N ASP A 584 -5.20 6.74 -26.88
CA ASP A 584 -4.34 5.55 -26.98
C ASP A 584 -2.89 5.94 -27.34
N ARG A 585 -2.70 6.79 -28.36
CA ARG A 585 -1.38 7.30 -28.76
C ARG A 585 -0.72 8.13 -27.66
N LEU A 586 -1.48 8.95 -26.93
CA LEU A 586 -0.99 9.76 -25.81
C LEU A 586 -0.49 8.86 -24.65
N ILE A 587 -1.24 7.81 -24.32
CA ILE A 587 -0.89 6.85 -23.26
C ILE A 587 0.33 6.03 -23.68
N GLU A 588 0.33 5.45 -24.89
CA GLU A 588 1.50 4.76 -25.46
C GLU A 588 2.77 5.61 -25.37
N ASN A 589 2.66 6.89 -25.72
CA ASN A 589 3.79 7.80 -25.68
C ASN A 589 4.26 8.06 -24.24
N PHE A 590 3.38 8.29 -23.28
CA PHE A 590 3.80 8.51 -21.89
C PHE A 590 4.39 7.26 -21.23
N VAL A 591 3.89 6.06 -21.54
CA VAL A 591 4.51 4.79 -21.13
C VAL A 591 5.92 4.68 -21.72
N ALA A 592 6.10 5.01 -23.00
CA ALA A 592 7.40 4.89 -23.66
C ALA A 592 8.43 5.97 -23.25
N PHE A 593 8.02 7.23 -23.13
CA PHE A 593 8.94 8.37 -22.95
C PHE A 593 9.13 8.81 -21.49
N GLU A 594 8.07 8.80 -20.67
CA GLU A 594 8.12 9.25 -19.26
C GLU A 594 8.14 8.08 -18.26
N ASP A 595 8.08 6.83 -18.75
CA ASP A 595 8.02 5.60 -17.96
C ASP A 595 6.83 5.60 -16.98
N VAL A 596 5.66 5.90 -17.53
CA VAL A 596 4.36 5.78 -16.84
C VAL A 596 3.99 4.31 -16.69
N ASP A 597 3.53 3.93 -15.49
CA ASP A 597 2.91 2.63 -15.25
C ASP A 597 1.51 2.63 -15.88
N PRO A 598 1.22 1.78 -16.88
CA PRO A 598 -0.10 1.76 -17.53
C PRO A 598 -1.24 1.36 -16.58
N ASP A 599 -0.93 0.78 -15.42
CA ASP A 599 -1.95 0.50 -14.38
C ASP A 599 -2.14 1.67 -13.38
N ARG A 600 -1.56 2.84 -13.68
CA ARG A 600 -1.67 4.11 -12.91
C ARG A 600 -2.02 5.31 -13.81
N VAL A 601 -2.79 5.07 -14.87
CA VAL A 601 -3.34 6.11 -15.75
C VAL A 601 -4.72 6.53 -15.27
N TYR A 602 -4.95 7.83 -15.11
CA TYR A 602 -6.20 8.43 -14.62
C TYR A 602 -6.71 9.46 -15.63
N ILE A 603 -8.03 9.52 -15.82
CA ILE A 603 -8.67 10.51 -16.70
C ILE A 603 -9.62 11.41 -15.89
N MET A 604 -9.51 12.71 -16.10
CA MET A 604 -10.33 13.71 -15.44
C MET A 604 -10.63 14.90 -16.34
N GLY A 605 -11.63 15.70 -16.02
CA GLY A 605 -11.99 16.85 -16.85
C GLY A 605 -13.06 17.74 -16.23
N TYR A 606 -13.00 19.03 -16.55
CA TYR A 606 -13.85 20.06 -15.96
C TYR A 606 -14.84 20.64 -16.99
N SER A 607 -16.10 20.87 -16.60
CA SER A 607 -17.16 21.41 -17.48
C SER A 607 -17.36 20.49 -18.71
N ALA A 608 -17.24 21.00 -19.94
CA ALA A 608 -17.24 20.14 -21.14
C ALA A 608 -16.16 19.04 -21.14
N GLY A 609 -15.06 19.22 -20.39
CA GLY A 609 -14.10 18.15 -20.12
C GLY A 609 -14.68 17.05 -19.21
N GLY A 610 -15.58 17.40 -18.30
CA GLY A 610 -16.37 16.46 -17.49
C GLY A 610 -17.41 15.71 -18.33
N ASP A 611 -18.08 16.39 -19.27
CA ASP A 611 -18.90 15.74 -20.31
C ASP A 611 -18.06 14.68 -21.06
N GLY A 612 -16.80 15.03 -21.39
CA GLY A 612 -15.80 14.11 -21.94
C GLY A 612 -15.45 12.93 -21.03
N VAL A 613 -15.34 13.13 -19.71
CA VAL A 613 -15.09 12.03 -18.76
C VAL A 613 -16.28 11.06 -18.71
N PHE A 614 -17.51 11.57 -18.66
CA PHE A 614 -18.70 10.72 -18.72
C PHE A 614 -18.74 9.86 -19.98
N GLN A 615 -18.36 10.41 -21.13
CA GLN A 615 -18.34 9.67 -22.40
C GLN A 615 -17.17 8.69 -22.51
N LEU A 616 -15.95 9.10 -22.15
CA LEU A 616 -14.75 8.29 -22.34
C LEU A 616 -14.60 7.19 -21.29
N ALA A 617 -14.87 7.47 -20.02
CA ALA A 617 -14.57 6.52 -18.94
C ALA A 617 -15.30 5.16 -19.05
N PRO A 618 -16.60 5.06 -19.43
CA PRO A 618 -17.28 3.78 -19.56
C PRO A 618 -16.81 2.96 -20.77
N ARG A 619 -16.50 3.62 -21.91
CA ARG A 619 -16.16 2.95 -23.18
C ARG A 619 -14.66 2.72 -23.39
N MET A 620 -13.81 3.43 -22.62
CA MET A 620 -12.35 3.25 -22.56
C MET A 620 -11.88 2.77 -21.17
N ALA A 621 -12.76 2.14 -20.38
CA ALA A 621 -12.49 1.78 -18.99
C ALA A 621 -11.19 0.98 -18.78
N ASP A 622 -10.86 0.09 -19.71
CA ASP A 622 -9.68 -0.76 -19.70
C ASP A 622 -8.36 -0.04 -20.07
N ARG A 623 -8.36 1.30 -20.17
CA ARG A 623 -7.15 2.15 -20.19
C ARG A 623 -6.88 2.85 -18.86
N PHE A 624 -7.79 2.81 -17.88
CA PHE A 624 -7.74 3.68 -16.71
C PHE A 624 -7.77 2.91 -15.39
N ALA A 625 -7.12 3.47 -14.37
CA ALA A 625 -7.10 2.99 -13.00
C ALA A 625 -8.21 3.62 -12.13
N ALA A 626 -8.58 4.86 -12.44
CA ALA A 626 -9.76 5.57 -11.94
C ALA A 626 -10.05 6.78 -12.86
N ALA A 627 -11.25 7.34 -12.74
CA ALA A 627 -11.66 8.55 -13.45
C ALA A 627 -12.39 9.54 -12.52
N ALA A 628 -12.31 10.84 -12.82
CA ALA A 628 -12.99 11.90 -12.05
C ALA A 628 -13.64 12.94 -12.96
N MET A 629 -14.95 13.09 -12.83
CA MET A 629 -15.78 14.03 -13.58
C MET A 629 -16.04 15.28 -12.71
N MET A 630 -15.73 16.47 -13.24
CA MET A 630 -15.97 17.74 -12.53
C MET A 630 -16.92 18.67 -13.31
N ALA A 631 -18.07 19.00 -12.73
CA ALA A 631 -19.07 19.95 -13.24
C ALA A 631 -19.51 19.72 -14.72
N GLY A 632 -19.48 18.48 -15.19
CA GLY A 632 -19.95 18.05 -16.50
C GLY A 632 -21.38 17.49 -16.49
N HIS A 633 -21.85 17.06 -17.66
CA HIS A 633 -23.16 16.47 -17.90
C HIS A 633 -23.02 15.18 -18.74
N PRO A 634 -23.70 14.07 -18.38
CA PRO A 634 -23.51 12.76 -19.00
C PRO A 634 -24.23 12.59 -20.35
N ASN A 635 -25.18 13.49 -20.68
CA ASN A 635 -26.02 13.36 -21.87
C ASN A 635 -26.69 11.96 -21.93
N GLU A 636 -26.50 11.21 -23.00
CA GLU A 636 -27.07 9.87 -23.23
C GLU A 636 -26.21 8.67 -22.77
N THR A 637 -25.03 8.88 -22.16
CA THR A 637 -24.13 7.77 -21.81
C THR A 637 -24.71 6.84 -20.73
N SER A 638 -24.29 5.58 -20.75
CA SER A 638 -24.66 4.58 -19.74
C SER A 638 -23.54 4.34 -18.71
N PRO A 639 -23.83 4.27 -17.40
CA PRO A 639 -22.85 3.90 -16.37
C PRO A 639 -22.39 2.43 -16.44
N LEU A 640 -23.05 1.57 -17.23
CA LEU A 640 -22.80 0.12 -17.25
C LEU A 640 -21.34 -0.26 -17.57
N GLY A 641 -20.65 0.51 -18.42
CA GLY A 641 -19.23 0.29 -18.72
C GLY A 641 -18.26 0.53 -17.55
N LEU A 642 -18.71 1.23 -16.49
CA LEU A 642 -17.90 1.58 -15.33
C LEU A 642 -17.71 0.45 -14.32
N ARG A 643 -18.24 -0.77 -14.56
CA ARG A 643 -18.19 -1.87 -13.56
C ARG A 643 -16.80 -2.05 -12.93
N ASN A 644 -15.75 -1.99 -13.75
CA ASN A 644 -14.38 -2.25 -13.33
C ASN A 644 -13.51 -0.97 -13.20
N LEU A 645 -14.11 0.22 -13.29
CA LEU A 645 -13.41 1.50 -13.23
C LEU A 645 -13.95 2.38 -12.08
N PRO A 646 -13.13 2.68 -11.06
CA PRO A 646 -13.46 3.68 -10.04
C PRO A 646 -13.82 5.04 -10.64
N PHE A 647 -15.03 5.53 -10.36
CA PHE A 647 -15.57 6.76 -10.96
C PHE A 647 -16.01 7.80 -9.91
N ALA A 648 -15.38 8.99 -9.93
CA ALA A 648 -15.76 10.12 -9.08
C ALA A 648 -16.60 11.16 -9.83
N ILE A 649 -17.59 11.75 -9.14
CA ILE A 649 -18.51 12.78 -9.61
C ILE A 649 -18.44 13.96 -8.64
N HIS A 650 -17.89 15.09 -9.09
CA HIS A 650 -17.83 16.34 -8.33
C HIS A 650 -18.62 17.43 -9.05
N VAL A 651 -19.67 17.97 -8.44
CA VAL A 651 -20.48 19.06 -9.01
C VAL A 651 -20.83 20.06 -7.91
N GLY A 652 -20.91 21.36 -8.21
CA GLY A 652 -21.41 22.32 -7.24
C GLY A 652 -22.89 22.12 -6.96
N ALA A 653 -23.32 22.14 -5.69
CA ALA A 653 -24.72 21.97 -5.32
C ALA A 653 -25.66 23.00 -5.99
N LEU A 654 -25.12 24.17 -6.35
CA LEU A 654 -25.80 25.26 -7.05
C LEU A 654 -25.56 25.29 -8.57
N ASP A 655 -24.85 24.31 -9.16
CA ASP A 655 -24.71 24.19 -10.63
C ASP A 655 -25.99 23.63 -11.27
N ALA A 656 -27.02 24.47 -11.29
CA ALA A 656 -28.32 24.17 -11.89
C ALA A 656 -28.32 24.29 -13.43
N ALA A 657 -27.22 24.74 -14.05
CA ALA A 657 -27.12 24.82 -15.50
C ALA A 657 -27.24 23.41 -16.11
N TYR A 658 -28.13 23.23 -17.08
CA TYR A 658 -28.47 21.91 -17.64
C TYR A 658 -28.91 20.86 -16.59
N ASN A 659 -29.38 21.29 -15.41
CA ASN A 659 -29.66 20.43 -14.25
C ASN A 659 -28.47 19.57 -13.76
N ARG A 660 -27.20 19.96 -14.01
CA ARG A 660 -26.02 19.14 -13.66
C ARG A 660 -26.03 18.64 -12.22
N ASN A 661 -26.34 19.50 -11.25
CA ASN A 661 -26.45 19.12 -9.84
C ASN A 661 -27.45 17.97 -9.59
N LYS A 662 -28.62 17.98 -10.23
CA LYS A 662 -29.62 16.89 -10.14
C LYS A 662 -29.16 15.65 -10.88
N VAL A 663 -28.68 15.80 -12.11
CA VAL A 663 -28.27 14.66 -12.96
C VAL A 663 -27.05 13.93 -12.37
N ALA A 664 -26.17 14.65 -11.66
CA ALA A 664 -25.10 14.07 -10.85
C ALA A 664 -25.62 13.22 -9.67
N ALA A 665 -26.64 13.70 -8.96
CA ALA A 665 -27.30 12.92 -7.90
C ALA A 665 -28.04 11.70 -8.47
N GLU A 666 -28.73 11.84 -9.61
CA GLU A 666 -29.36 10.73 -10.33
C GLU A 666 -28.35 9.68 -10.82
N TRP A 667 -27.13 10.11 -11.19
CA TRP A 667 -26.03 9.20 -11.52
C TRP A 667 -25.43 8.52 -10.28
N GLY A 668 -25.36 9.23 -9.14
CA GLY A 668 -25.04 8.61 -7.85
C GLY A 668 -26.01 7.48 -7.52
N ASN A 669 -27.31 7.76 -7.49
CA ASN A 669 -28.34 6.75 -7.23
C ASN A 669 -28.23 5.52 -8.17
N LYS A 670 -27.93 5.73 -9.46
CA LYS A 670 -27.72 4.63 -10.43
C LYS A 670 -26.45 3.82 -10.11
N LEU A 671 -25.37 4.46 -9.66
CA LEU A 671 -24.13 3.78 -9.26
C LEU A 671 -24.30 3.06 -7.91
N ASP A 672 -25.06 3.61 -6.96
CA ASP A 672 -25.50 2.94 -5.73
C ASP A 672 -26.30 1.67 -6.03
N GLU A 673 -27.31 1.76 -6.91
CA GLU A 673 -28.13 0.61 -7.33
C GLU A 673 -27.29 -0.47 -8.03
N LEU A 674 -26.38 -0.06 -8.93
CA LEU A 674 -25.49 -0.98 -9.65
C LEU A 674 -24.44 -1.63 -8.73
N HIS A 675 -23.84 -0.88 -7.80
CA HIS A 675 -22.91 -1.41 -6.81
C HIS A 675 -23.62 -2.35 -5.82
N LYS A 676 -24.83 -2.01 -5.38
CA LYS A 676 -25.66 -2.87 -4.52
C LYS A 676 -26.06 -4.19 -5.20
N ALA A 677 -26.22 -4.19 -6.52
CA ALA A 677 -26.48 -5.39 -7.32
C ALA A 677 -25.21 -6.19 -7.69
N ASP A 678 -24.03 -5.55 -7.64
CA ASP A 678 -22.74 -6.14 -7.98
C ASP A 678 -21.63 -5.56 -7.08
N PRO A 679 -21.48 -6.03 -5.81
CA PRO A 679 -20.64 -5.39 -4.79
C PRO A 679 -19.13 -5.38 -5.08
N GLU A 680 -18.66 -6.16 -6.05
CA GLU A 680 -17.28 -6.11 -6.57
C GLU A 680 -17.10 -5.08 -7.71
N GLY A 681 -18.17 -4.41 -8.12
CA GLY A 681 -18.22 -3.51 -9.26
C GLY A 681 -18.75 -2.11 -8.93
N TYR A 682 -18.59 -1.19 -9.89
CA TYR A 682 -19.02 0.21 -9.79
C TYR A 682 -18.52 0.97 -8.54
N PRO A 683 -17.25 0.83 -8.10
CA PRO A 683 -16.72 1.64 -7.01
C PRO A 683 -16.76 3.12 -7.41
N HIS A 684 -17.30 3.98 -6.56
CA HIS A 684 -17.57 5.37 -6.93
C HIS A 684 -17.49 6.34 -5.75
N LEU A 685 -17.48 7.64 -6.07
CA LEU A 685 -17.57 8.74 -5.12
C LEU A 685 -18.47 9.82 -5.74
N VAL A 686 -19.53 10.24 -5.06
CA VAL A 686 -20.35 11.38 -5.51
C VAL A 686 -20.31 12.49 -4.47
N LYS A 687 -19.99 13.70 -4.91
CA LYS A 687 -19.89 14.89 -4.06
C LYS A 687 -20.57 16.09 -4.71
N LEU A 688 -21.68 16.50 -4.11
CA LEU A 688 -22.25 17.83 -4.34
C LEU A 688 -21.56 18.80 -3.38
N HIS A 689 -20.85 19.78 -3.94
CA HIS A 689 -20.10 20.77 -3.18
C HIS A 689 -21.03 21.89 -2.72
N GLU A 690 -21.36 21.89 -1.42
CA GLU A 690 -22.29 22.84 -0.83
C GLU A 690 -21.88 24.31 -1.00
N GLY A 691 -22.86 25.15 -1.32
CA GLY A 691 -22.65 26.57 -1.63
C GLY A 691 -21.84 26.86 -2.91
N LYS A 692 -21.42 25.85 -3.68
CA LYS A 692 -20.67 26.04 -4.94
C LYS A 692 -21.57 25.98 -6.17
N GLY A 693 -21.28 26.83 -7.15
CA GLY A 693 -21.86 26.76 -8.49
C GLY A 693 -21.00 25.92 -9.44
N HIS A 694 -21.05 26.24 -10.74
CA HIS A 694 -20.25 25.55 -11.77
C HIS A 694 -18.73 25.55 -11.47
N TRP A 695 -18.23 26.56 -10.75
CA TRP A 695 -16.88 26.59 -10.21
C TRP A 695 -16.88 26.19 -8.72
N MET A 696 -16.08 25.19 -8.37
CA MET A 696 -16.04 24.58 -7.03
C MET A 696 -14.84 25.03 -6.17
N ASP A 697 -14.14 26.10 -6.57
CA ASP A 697 -12.95 26.64 -5.87
C ASP A 697 -11.84 25.61 -5.61
N ARG A 698 -11.66 24.66 -6.55
CA ARG A 698 -10.70 23.55 -6.48
C ARG A 698 -10.95 22.58 -5.31
N GLN A 699 -12.11 22.59 -4.66
CA GLN A 699 -12.45 21.57 -3.66
C GLN A 699 -12.50 20.16 -4.27
N ASP A 700 -12.86 20.08 -5.54
CA ASP A 700 -12.79 18.88 -6.40
C ASP A 700 -11.37 18.29 -6.57
N ALA A 701 -10.31 19.03 -6.19
CA ALA A 701 -8.93 18.53 -6.25
C ALA A 701 -8.66 17.33 -5.31
N GLU A 702 -9.54 17.07 -4.33
CA GLU A 702 -9.49 15.84 -3.52
C GLU A 702 -9.58 14.56 -4.38
N ALA A 703 -10.22 14.64 -5.55
CA ALA A 703 -10.34 13.53 -6.50
C ALA A 703 -8.97 13.00 -6.96
N LEU A 704 -7.91 13.81 -6.99
CA LEU A 704 -6.57 13.34 -7.37
C LEU A 704 -5.99 12.38 -6.32
N ALA A 705 -6.28 12.59 -5.04
CA ALA A 705 -5.85 11.70 -3.98
C ALA A 705 -6.68 10.40 -4.02
N TRP A 706 -8.01 10.53 -4.13
CA TRP A 706 -8.92 9.39 -4.24
C TRP A 706 -8.59 8.49 -5.44
N MET A 707 -8.37 9.06 -6.63
CA MET A 707 -7.95 8.30 -7.81
C MET A 707 -6.60 7.58 -7.60
N ALA A 708 -5.64 8.22 -6.93
CA ALA A 708 -4.28 7.68 -6.75
C ALA A 708 -4.18 6.44 -5.85
N ASP A 709 -5.22 6.14 -5.06
CA ASP A 709 -5.32 4.89 -4.28
C ASP A 709 -5.61 3.67 -5.17
N PHE A 710 -6.22 3.85 -6.34
CA PHE A 710 -6.64 2.76 -7.22
C PHE A 710 -5.56 2.35 -8.24
N ARG A 711 -5.63 1.09 -8.68
CA ARG A 711 -4.84 0.54 -9.80
C ARG A 711 -5.80 -0.11 -10.80
N ARG A 712 -5.46 -0.06 -12.08
CA ARG A 712 -6.30 -0.67 -13.13
C ARG A 712 -6.34 -2.19 -12.94
N ASN A 713 -7.55 -2.74 -12.82
CA ASN A 713 -7.76 -4.18 -12.96
C ASN A 713 -8.00 -4.51 -14.43
N LEU A 714 -6.93 -4.86 -15.16
CA LEU A 714 -7.00 -5.17 -16.59
C LEU A 714 -7.51 -6.59 -16.89
N LEU A 715 -7.49 -7.48 -15.91
CA LEU A 715 -7.96 -8.87 -16.02
C LEU A 715 -9.13 -9.12 -15.03
N PRO A 716 -10.22 -8.34 -15.08
CA PRO A 716 -11.32 -8.48 -14.13
C PRO A 716 -12.07 -9.78 -14.40
N LYS A 717 -12.52 -10.47 -13.34
CA LYS A 717 -13.33 -11.69 -13.48
C LYS A 717 -14.61 -11.46 -14.30
N LYS A 718 -15.29 -10.33 -14.09
CA LYS A 718 -16.56 -10.01 -14.76
C LYS A 718 -16.45 -8.70 -15.54
N ILE A 719 -16.91 -8.72 -16.79
CA ILE A 719 -16.98 -7.56 -17.67
C ILE A 719 -18.45 -7.24 -17.94
N VAL A 720 -18.79 -5.94 -17.91
CA VAL A 720 -19.98 -5.38 -18.53
C VAL A 720 -19.49 -4.39 -19.58
N TRP A 721 -19.58 -4.77 -20.86
CA TRP A 721 -19.18 -3.94 -21.99
C TRP A 721 -20.43 -3.33 -22.61
N LYS A 722 -20.59 -2.02 -22.50
CA LYS A 722 -21.66 -1.26 -23.14
C LYS A 722 -21.08 -0.38 -24.24
N GLN A 723 -21.54 -0.59 -25.48
CA GLN A 723 -21.22 0.30 -26.60
C GLN A 723 -22.05 1.58 -26.50
N ASP A 724 -21.53 2.68 -27.04
CA ASP A 724 -22.27 3.94 -27.19
C ASP A 724 -22.65 4.19 -28.66
N ASP A 725 -22.71 5.43 -29.15
CA ASP A 725 -22.68 5.72 -30.60
C ASP A 725 -21.25 5.67 -31.17
N VAL A 726 -20.25 6.11 -30.42
CA VAL A 726 -18.83 5.87 -30.71
C VAL A 726 -18.43 4.49 -30.19
N VAL A 727 -18.41 3.53 -31.11
CA VAL A 727 -18.17 2.11 -30.84
C VAL A 727 -16.69 1.72 -30.75
N GLY A 728 -16.38 0.77 -29.89
CA GLY A 728 -15.04 0.17 -29.75
C GLY A 728 -15.02 -1.31 -30.15
N SER A 729 -13.93 -1.79 -30.75
CA SER A 729 -13.75 -3.20 -31.14
C SER A 729 -13.13 -4.10 -30.07
N ARG A 730 -12.72 -3.54 -28.92
CA ARG A 730 -12.01 -4.26 -27.84
C ARG A 730 -12.24 -3.61 -26.48
N PHE A 731 -12.45 -4.43 -25.45
CA PHE A 731 -12.63 -4.00 -24.07
C PHE A 731 -12.17 -5.10 -23.09
N TYR A 732 -11.15 -4.81 -22.28
CA TYR A 732 -10.42 -5.77 -21.44
C TYR A 732 -9.96 -7.00 -22.27
N TRP A 733 -10.43 -8.19 -21.92
CA TRP A 733 -10.16 -9.46 -22.60
C TRP A 733 -11.24 -9.86 -23.62
N LEU A 734 -12.16 -8.96 -23.99
CA LEU A 734 -13.13 -9.15 -25.07
C LEU A 734 -12.74 -8.36 -26.33
N ALA A 735 -13.07 -8.92 -27.50
CA ALA A 735 -12.99 -8.23 -28.79
C ALA A 735 -14.11 -8.65 -29.75
N VAL A 736 -14.42 -7.78 -30.70
CA VAL A 736 -15.41 -7.96 -31.77
C VAL A 736 -14.78 -7.46 -33.07
N ASP A 737 -15.13 -8.09 -34.20
CA ASP A 737 -14.77 -7.61 -35.54
C ASP A 737 -15.11 -6.11 -35.70
N PRO A 738 -14.12 -5.22 -35.96
CA PRO A 738 -14.35 -3.79 -36.09
C PRO A 738 -15.41 -3.40 -37.14
N SER A 739 -15.65 -4.25 -38.14
CA SER A 739 -16.67 -4.03 -39.17
C SER A 739 -18.09 -4.43 -38.75
N LYS A 740 -18.25 -5.08 -37.58
CA LYS A 740 -19.52 -5.67 -37.11
C LYS A 740 -19.95 -5.18 -35.72
N VAL A 741 -19.32 -4.16 -35.16
CA VAL A 741 -19.66 -3.63 -33.83
C VAL A 741 -20.98 -2.82 -33.92
N PRO A 742 -22.09 -3.25 -33.30
CA PRO A 742 -23.34 -2.50 -33.31
C PRO A 742 -23.30 -1.41 -32.23
N SER A 743 -23.80 -0.22 -32.54
CA SER A 743 -23.99 0.83 -31.54
C SER A 743 -24.98 0.39 -30.46
N ARG A 744 -24.77 0.85 -29.22
CA ARG A 744 -25.58 0.50 -28.04
C ARG A 744 -25.64 -1.00 -27.65
N ALA A 745 -24.97 -1.89 -28.37
CA ALA A 745 -24.84 -3.31 -28.03
C ALA A 745 -24.18 -3.53 -26.66
N GLU A 746 -24.43 -4.69 -26.07
CA GLU A 746 -24.01 -5.02 -24.72
C GLU A 746 -23.50 -6.46 -24.62
N VAL A 747 -22.41 -6.65 -23.89
CA VAL A 747 -21.83 -7.97 -23.60
C VAL A 747 -21.54 -8.06 -22.10
N VAL A 748 -22.01 -9.13 -21.47
CA VAL A 748 -21.73 -9.45 -20.07
C VAL A 748 -21.11 -10.83 -20.03
N ALA A 749 -19.85 -10.90 -19.58
CA ALA A 749 -19.06 -12.13 -19.53
C ALA A 749 -18.36 -12.26 -18.17
N THR A 750 -18.27 -13.48 -17.65
CA THR A 750 -17.61 -13.80 -16.38
C THR A 750 -16.66 -14.98 -16.54
N LEU A 751 -15.41 -14.82 -16.12
CA LEU A 751 -14.38 -15.84 -16.00
C LEU A 751 -14.37 -16.40 -14.56
N ASP A 752 -14.52 -17.71 -14.42
CA ASP A 752 -14.27 -18.43 -13.18
C ASP A 752 -13.47 -19.72 -13.46
N GLY A 753 -12.22 -19.75 -12.97
CA GLY A 753 -11.25 -20.80 -13.28
C GLY A 753 -11.06 -21.00 -14.79
N GLN A 754 -11.32 -22.21 -15.27
CA GLN A 754 -11.24 -22.59 -16.69
C GLN A 754 -12.53 -22.29 -17.49
N THR A 755 -13.57 -21.68 -16.90
CA THR A 755 -14.86 -21.42 -17.58
C THR A 755 -15.10 -19.93 -17.79
N ILE A 756 -15.51 -19.56 -19.00
CA ILE A 756 -16.09 -18.25 -19.35
C ILE A 756 -17.59 -18.42 -19.61
N ASP A 757 -18.43 -17.77 -18.81
CA ASP A 757 -19.88 -17.68 -19.03
C ASP A 757 -20.25 -16.32 -19.64
N ILE A 758 -20.95 -16.36 -20.77
CA ILE A 758 -21.46 -15.19 -21.50
C ILE A 758 -22.95 -15.06 -21.15
N ALA A 759 -23.24 -14.42 -20.02
CA ALA A 759 -24.60 -14.21 -19.53
C ALA A 759 -25.45 -13.34 -20.48
N LYS A 760 -24.82 -12.42 -21.23
CA LYS A 760 -25.48 -11.61 -22.27
C LYS A 760 -24.52 -11.29 -23.41
N CYS A 761 -25.03 -11.34 -24.63
CA CYS A 761 -24.32 -10.89 -25.82
C CYS A 761 -25.33 -10.38 -26.86
N ASP A 762 -25.17 -9.12 -27.30
CA ASP A 762 -25.94 -8.50 -28.39
C ASP A 762 -25.11 -8.37 -29.68
N VAL A 763 -23.93 -9.01 -29.77
CA VAL A 763 -23.10 -9.09 -30.98
C VAL A 763 -23.12 -10.52 -31.57
N PRO A 764 -23.03 -10.71 -32.90
CA PRO A 764 -23.19 -12.03 -33.53
C PRO A 764 -22.01 -12.97 -33.30
N ALA A 765 -20.81 -12.43 -33.11
CA ALA A 765 -19.59 -13.18 -32.81
C ALA A 765 -18.76 -12.41 -31.77
N LEU A 766 -18.10 -13.14 -30.88
CA LEU A 766 -17.30 -12.58 -29.79
C LEU A 766 -15.95 -13.32 -29.72
N THR A 767 -14.85 -12.56 -29.79
CA THR A 767 -13.51 -13.08 -29.52
C THR A 767 -13.20 -12.93 -28.04
N ILE A 768 -12.97 -14.06 -27.36
CA ILE A 768 -12.41 -14.09 -26.01
C ILE A 768 -10.88 -14.14 -26.11
N ARG A 769 -10.18 -13.37 -25.28
CA ARG A 769 -8.72 -13.27 -25.28
C ARG A 769 -8.15 -13.73 -23.95
N LEU A 770 -7.00 -14.39 -24.03
CA LEU A 770 -6.54 -15.30 -22.99
C LEU A 770 -5.05 -15.13 -22.78
N CYS A 771 -4.65 -15.12 -21.52
CA CYS A 771 -3.25 -15.17 -21.10
C CYS A 771 -3.15 -15.95 -19.78
N ASP A 772 -1.98 -16.52 -19.54
CA ASP A 772 -1.72 -17.42 -18.42
C ASP A 772 -2.00 -16.83 -17.01
N PRO A 773 -1.89 -15.51 -16.77
CA PRO A 773 -2.38 -14.88 -15.54
C PRO A 773 -3.92 -14.91 -15.33
N MET A 774 -4.71 -15.32 -16.33
CA MET A 774 -6.17 -15.46 -16.23
C MET A 774 -6.59 -16.91 -15.89
N CYS A 775 -6.02 -17.87 -16.60
CA CYS A 775 -6.38 -19.29 -16.55
C CYS A 775 -5.27 -20.17 -17.16
N MET A 776 -5.28 -21.47 -16.84
CA MET A 776 -4.27 -22.43 -17.27
C MET A 776 -4.50 -22.81 -18.74
N LEU A 777 -3.77 -22.19 -19.68
CA LEU A 777 -3.97 -22.41 -21.12
C LEU A 777 -3.43 -23.76 -21.63
N ASP A 778 -2.72 -24.51 -20.79
CA ASP A 778 -2.34 -25.90 -21.08
C ASP A 778 -3.43 -26.92 -20.76
N GLU A 779 -4.41 -26.53 -19.95
CA GLU A 779 -5.64 -27.27 -19.70
C GLU A 779 -6.76 -26.84 -20.67
N PRO A 780 -7.81 -27.65 -20.87
CA PRO A 780 -9.00 -27.21 -21.59
C PRO A 780 -9.69 -26.04 -20.87
N ILE A 781 -10.20 -25.08 -21.63
CA ILE A 781 -11.17 -24.10 -21.18
C ILE A 781 -12.56 -24.39 -21.76
N ALA A 782 -13.60 -23.86 -21.13
CA ALA A 782 -14.96 -23.90 -21.66
C ALA A 782 -15.52 -22.48 -21.82
N ILE A 783 -16.14 -22.18 -22.96
CA ILE A 783 -16.87 -20.93 -23.20
C ILE A 783 -18.35 -21.28 -23.37
N LYS A 784 -19.21 -20.65 -22.58
CA LYS A 784 -20.64 -20.94 -22.48
C LYS A 784 -21.48 -19.69 -22.72
N SER A 785 -22.72 -19.87 -23.16
CA SER A 785 -23.72 -18.82 -23.28
C SER A 785 -25.10 -19.42 -23.02
N GLN A 786 -25.84 -18.85 -22.07
CA GLN A 786 -27.19 -19.32 -21.70
C GLN A 786 -27.29 -20.83 -21.37
N GLY A 787 -26.19 -21.43 -20.88
CA GLY A 787 -26.06 -22.85 -20.58
C GLY A 787 -25.58 -23.74 -21.75
N GLU A 788 -25.61 -23.24 -22.99
CA GLU A 788 -25.00 -23.90 -24.15
C GLU A 788 -23.47 -23.74 -24.10
N THR A 789 -22.72 -24.78 -24.49
CA THR A 789 -21.24 -24.73 -24.56
C THR A 789 -20.81 -24.43 -25.99
N LEU A 790 -20.35 -23.20 -26.23
CA LEU A 790 -19.95 -22.71 -27.55
C LEU A 790 -18.52 -23.12 -27.93
N PHE A 791 -17.66 -23.36 -26.92
CA PHE A 791 -16.31 -23.91 -27.10
C PHE A 791 -15.94 -24.76 -25.89
N SER A 792 -15.21 -25.86 -26.12
CA SER A 792 -14.56 -26.65 -25.08
C SER A 792 -13.28 -27.26 -25.66
N GLY A 793 -12.12 -26.92 -25.09
CA GLY A 793 -10.83 -27.38 -25.60
C GLY A 793 -9.64 -26.58 -25.07
N ARG A 794 -8.43 -27.08 -25.33
CA ARG A 794 -7.18 -26.33 -25.09
C ARG A 794 -7.02 -25.24 -26.15
N VAL A 795 -6.34 -24.16 -25.81
CA VAL A 795 -6.08 -23.03 -26.72
C VAL A 795 -4.59 -22.88 -26.98
N GLU A 796 -4.20 -22.52 -28.21
CA GLU A 796 -2.80 -22.35 -28.56
C GLU A 796 -2.33 -20.92 -28.33
N ARG A 797 -1.22 -20.78 -27.59
CA ARG A 797 -0.49 -19.51 -27.48
C ARG A 797 0.31 -19.30 -28.76
N THR A 798 0.30 -18.11 -29.36
CA THR A 798 1.04 -17.84 -30.61
C THR A 798 1.68 -16.46 -30.65
N VAL A 799 2.77 -16.32 -31.42
CA VAL A 799 3.37 -15.01 -31.73
C VAL A 799 2.36 -14.10 -32.46
N ALA A 800 1.46 -14.69 -33.26
CA ALA A 800 0.40 -13.98 -33.95
C ALA A 800 -0.56 -13.25 -33.01
N THR A 801 -1.10 -13.91 -31.98
CA THR A 801 -2.04 -13.28 -31.04
C THR A 801 -1.33 -12.23 -30.18
N ILE A 802 -0.10 -12.50 -29.76
CA ILE A 802 0.76 -11.56 -29.01
C ILE A 802 0.99 -10.29 -29.85
N ALA A 803 1.43 -10.44 -31.10
CA ALA A 803 1.69 -9.33 -32.00
C ALA A 803 0.42 -8.54 -32.35
N LYS A 804 -0.69 -9.23 -32.63
CA LYS A 804 -2.01 -8.63 -32.89
C LYS A 804 -2.47 -7.78 -31.71
N THR A 805 -2.52 -8.37 -30.51
CA THR A 805 -3.07 -7.69 -29.33
C THR A 805 -2.18 -6.56 -28.81
N LEU A 806 -0.86 -6.66 -28.98
CA LEU A 806 0.06 -5.54 -28.76
C LEU A 806 -0.09 -4.45 -29.83
N ALA A 807 -0.28 -4.80 -31.11
CA ALA A 807 -0.40 -3.82 -32.18
C ALA A 807 -1.63 -2.91 -32.03
N GLU A 808 -2.76 -3.49 -31.61
CA GLU A 808 -4.06 -2.84 -31.37
C GLU A 808 -4.10 -1.85 -30.18
N ARG A 809 -3.21 -2.00 -29.19
CA ARG A 809 -3.33 -1.27 -27.90
C ARG A 809 -2.03 -0.64 -27.40
N GLY A 810 -0.87 -1.12 -27.85
CA GLY A 810 0.48 -0.65 -27.48
C GLY A 810 0.89 -0.84 -26.01
N ASP A 811 -0.06 -1.17 -25.13
CA ASP A 811 0.13 -1.38 -23.70
C ASP A 811 0.75 -2.77 -23.41
N PRO A 812 1.91 -2.83 -22.73
CA PRO A 812 2.60 -4.09 -22.41
C PRO A 812 1.89 -4.95 -21.37
N LYS A 813 0.90 -4.42 -20.62
CA LYS A 813 0.03 -5.23 -19.74
C LYS A 813 -1.14 -5.85 -20.52
N ALA A 814 -1.53 -5.25 -21.66
CA ALA A 814 -2.70 -5.66 -22.45
C ALA A 814 -2.35 -6.64 -23.59
N VAL A 815 -1.41 -7.56 -23.33
CA VAL A 815 -0.95 -8.54 -24.32
C VAL A 815 -1.54 -9.91 -23.98
N PHE A 816 -2.23 -10.50 -24.94
CA PHE A 816 -2.84 -11.83 -24.80
C PHE A 816 -2.11 -12.84 -25.67
N SER A 817 -1.88 -14.04 -25.14
CA SER A 817 -1.12 -15.11 -25.81
C SER A 817 -2.00 -15.99 -26.69
N ALA A 818 -3.27 -16.18 -26.35
CA ALA A 818 -4.27 -16.95 -27.10
C ALA A 818 -5.59 -16.16 -27.27
N GLU A 819 -6.39 -16.52 -28.29
CA GLU A 819 -7.74 -15.98 -28.49
C GLU A 819 -8.65 -17.05 -29.13
N VAL A 820 -9.95 -17.00 -28.84
CA VAL A 820 -10.98 -17.91 -29.37
C VAL A 820 -12.18 -17.08 -29.82
N GLU A 821 -12.61 -17.21 -31.07
CA GLU A 821 -13.90 -16.64 -31.51
C GLU A 821 -15.03 -17.66 -31.33
N VAL A 822 -16.11 -17.23 -30.69
CA VAL A 822 -17.36 -17.97 -30.57
C VAL A 822 -18.49 -17.21 -31.29
N GLN A 823 -19.28 -17.94 -32.08
CA GLN A 823 -20.51 -17.42 -32.68
C GLN A 823 -21.63 -17.50 -31.64
N MET A 824 -22.46 -16.46 -31.52
CA MET A 824 -23.61 -16.50 -30.61
C MET A 824 -24.77 -17.30 -31.22
N PRO A 825 -25.52 -18.09 -30.43
CA PRO A 825 -26.75 -18.73 -30.89
C PRO A 825 -27.73 -17.70 -31.45
N GLN A 826 -28.29 -17.97 -32.63
CA GLN A 826 -29.33 -17.11 -33.20
C GLN A 826 -30.58 -17.18 -32.33
N ARG A 827 -31.06 -16.02 -31.85
CA ARG A 827 -32.36 -15.92 -31.15
C ARG A 827 -33.46 -16.34 -32.14
N LYS A 828 -34.25 -17.34 -31.72
CA LYS A 828 -35.44 -17.82 -32.43
C LYS A 828 -36.64 -16.91 -32.17
#